data_AF-A0A8V1A411-F1
#
_entry.id   AF-A0A8V1A411-F1
#
_cell.length_a   1.000
_cell.length_b   1.000
_cell.length_c   1.000
_cell.angle_alpha   90.00
_cell.angle_beta   90.00
_cell.angle_gamma   90.00
#
_symmetry.space_group_name_H-M   'P 1'
#
loop_
_entity.id
_entity.type
_entity.pdbx_description
1 polymer ?
#
loop_
_entity_poly.entity_id
_entity_poly.type
_entity_poly.pdbx_seq_one_letter_code
_entity_poly.pdbx_strand_id
1 'polypeptide(L)'
;MARMLSRDPVDIENLLSLNPRTQTYATLHSTVTKKQVKKHWKRNSDKSCSNCEKLENNFDDIKHTTLSERGALREAMRCLKCADAPCQKSCPTNLDIKSFITSIANKNYYGAAKMIFSDNPLGLTCGMVCPTSDLCVGGCNLYATEEGPINIGGLQQFATEVFKAMNIPQIRNPSLPSPEDMPEAYHVKIALLGAGPASLSCASFLARLGYSNITIFEKQEYVGGLSASEIPQFRLPYDVVNFEAELMKDLGVKIIYSKGLAVDGMTLRTLKEDGYEAVFIGIGLPEPNRDSVFQGLRMDQGFYTSKDFLPLVAVASKPGMCACQSPLPSIHGTVIVLGAGDTAFDCATSALRCGARRVFVVFRKGFTNIRAVPEEMELAKEERCEFLPFLSPRKVVLRSGHIVAMEFVRTEQGSDGNWKEDEDQVVRLKADVVISAFGSVLSDSKVIEAMTPIKFNRWGLPEVDPETMQTSEPWVFAGGDISGHANTTVESVNDGKQASWYMHRYIQSLYGAVVSTTPELPLFYTPIDLVDISVLMAGLKFPNPFGIASATPATSSSMIRRAFEAGWGFAVTKTFSLDKILIASIMCSYSKDDWTELSKMAEAAGADALELNLSCPHGMGERGMGLACGQDPELVRNICRWVRQAVQIPFFAKLTPNVTDIVNIAVAAQEGGADGVTATNTVSGLMGLKADGTPWPAVGAGLRTTYGGVSGNAIRPIALRAVSAIARALPGFPILATGGIDSAESGLQFLHSGASVLQVCSAIQNQDFTVIDDYCTGLRALLYLKSIEELEDWNGQSPTTMRHQKGKPVSGIADLIGKKLPSFGPYLEQRKKIIAENKMKLKEQGTAAVLPEKKHFIPKKPIPAIKDVIGKALQYIGTYGELCNTEQVVALIDEEMCINCGKCYMTCNDSGYQAIQFDAETHLPTVTDSCTGCTLCLSVCPIIDCILMVPRTTPYEPRRGLPLALSPLC
;
A
#
# COMPACT_ATOMS: atom_id res chain seq x y z
N MET A 1 45.95 -23.72 37.00
CA MET A 1 44.64 -24.38 36.75
C MET A 1 43.95 -23.62 35.64
N ALA A 2 43.44 -24.31 34.61
CA ALA A 2 42.62 -23.64 33.60
C ALA A 2 41.35 -23.08 34.27
N ARG A 3 40.88 -21.91 33.85
CA ARG A 3 39.56 -21.39 34.25
C ARG A 3 38.49 -22.42 33.85
N MET A 4 37.40 -22.50 34.62
CA MET A 4 36.28 -23.39 34.32
C MET A 4 35.62 -22.98 33.00
N LEU A 5 35.81 -23.76 31.94
CA LEU A 5 35.40 -23.42 30.57
C LEU A 5 33.89 -23.24 30.41
N SER A 6 33.11 -24.00 31.17
CA SER A 6 31.64 -23.98 31.14
C SER A 6 31.03 -22.92 32.04
N ARG A 7 31.81 -21.93 32.48
CA ARG A 7 31.34 -20.82 33.32
C ARG A 7 31.64 -19.51 32.63
N ASP A 8 30.63 -18.66 32.58
CA ASP A 8 30.79 -17.30 32.08
C ASP A 8 31.81 -16.53 32.94
N PRO A 9 32.79 -15.86 32.31
CA PRO A 9 33.63 -14.91 33.04
C PRO A 9 32.79 -13.69 33.45
N VAL A 10 33.29 -12.94 34.43
CA VAL A 10 32.60 -11.78 35.02
C VAL A 10 32.06 -10.79 33.98
N ASP A 11 32.81 -10.52 32.91
CA ASP A 11 32.37 -9.59 31.87
C ASP A 11 31.13 -10.10 31.10
N ILE A 12 31.03 -11.41 30.91
CA ILE A 12 29.86 -12.05 30.29
C ILE A 12 28.72 -12.14 31.30
N GLU A 13 28.99 -12.47 32.57
CA GLU A 13 27.97 -12.42 33.64
C GLU A 13 27.34 -11.01 33.72
N ASN A 14 28.15 -9.95 33.60
CA ASN A 14 27.69 -8.55 33.57
C ASN A 14 26.86 -8.23 32.32
N LEU A 15 27.32 -8.67 31.14
CA LEU A 15 26.57 -8.51 29.88
C LEU A 15 25.21 -9.19 29.95
N LEU A 16 25.13 -10.36 30.58
CA LEU A 16 23.90 -11.14 30.78
C LEU A 16 22.99 -10.61 31.90
N SER A 17 23.30 -9.47 32.52
CA SER A 17 22.56 -8.93 33.67
C SER A 17 21.05 -8.79 33.44
N LEU A 18 20.62 -8.40 32.24
CA LEU A 18 19.21 -8.26 31.86
C LEU A 18 18.64 -9.49 31.11
N ASN A 19 19.42 -10.57 30.98
CA ASN A 19 18.94 -11.77 30.27
C ASN A 19 17.76 -12.39 31.04
N PRO A 20 16.67 -12.81 30.37
CA PRO A 20 15.53 -13.41 31.05
C PRO A 20 15.94 -14.61 31.90
N ARG A 21 15.55 -14.61 33.17
CA ARG A 21 15.73 -15.73 34.10
C ARG A 21 14.45 -15.93 34.88
N THR A 22 13.98 -17.18 34.94
CA THR A 22 12.80 -17.53 35.74
C THR A 22 13.05 -17.18 37.21
N GLN A 23 12.13 -16.43 37.79
CA GLN A 23 12.20 -16.05 39.21
C GLN A 23 11.70 -17.19 40.08
N THR A 24 12.40 -17.49 41.17
CA THR A 24 12.02 -18.52 42.14
C THR A 24 11.12 -17.98 43.26
N TYR A 25 10.92 -16.67 43.31
CA TYR A 25 10.10 -15.97 44.29
C TYR A 25 9.27 -14.87 43.62
N ALA A 26 8.21 -14.45 44.30
CA ALA A 26 7.47 -13.25 43.91
C ALA A 26 8.36 -12.01 44.03
N THR A 27 8.26 -11.09 43.06
CA THR A 27 9.00 -9.83 43.08
C THR A 27 8.35 -8.84 44.04
N LEU A 28 9.15 -8.23 44.93
CA LEU A 28 8.68 -7.23 45.89
C LEU A 28 9.04 -5.81 45.43
N HIS A 29 8.02 -5.01 45.10
CA HIS A 29 8.17 -3.57 44.85
C HIS A 29 7.02 -2.80 45.50
N SER A 30 7.33 -1.68 46.16
CA SER A 30 6.29 -0.81 46.69
C SER A 30 5.48 -0.13 45.57
N THR A 31 4.22 0.18 45.83
CA THR A 31 3.38 0.98 44.91
C THR A 31 4.01 2.34 44.61
N VAL A 32 4.68 2.96 45.58
CA VAL A 32 5.37 4.25 45.42
C VAL A 32 6.48 4.12 44.39
N THR A 33 7.33 3.10 44.52
CA THR A 33 8.40 2.80 43.57
C THR A 33 7.84 2.52 42.18
N LYS A 34 6.78 1.71 42.05
CA LYS A 34 6.14 1.45 40.75
C LYS A 34 5.59 2.72 40.09
N LYS A 35 4.99 3.64 40.85
CA LYS A 35 4.50 4.93 40.32
C LYS A 35 5.63 5.80 39.79
N GLN A 36 6.79 5.81 40.45
CA GLN A 36 7.99 6.53 39.99
C GLN A 36 8.54 5.92 38.70
N VAL A 37 8.77 4.59 38.70
CA VAL A 37 9.32 3.85 37.55
C VAL A 37 8.40 3.91 36.32
N LYS A 38 7.08 4.00 36.50
CA LYS A 38 6.12 4.07 35.37
C LYS A 38 6.41 5.24 34.42
N LYS A 39 6.91 6.37 34.93
CA LYS A 39 7.22 7.56 34.12
C LYS A 39 8.38 7.30 33.16
N HIS A 40 9.37 6.54 33.61
CA HIS A 40 10.56 6.19 32.81
C HIS A 40 10.20 5.42 31.55
N TRP A 41 9.22 4.52 31.60
CA TRP A 41 8.87 3.61 30.49
C TRP A 41 7.67 4.07 29.65
N LYS A 42 7.17 5.29 29.88
CA LYS A 42 5.90 5.78 29.32
C LYS A 42 5.98 5.95 27.79
N ARG A 43 5.14 5.23 27.03
CA ARG A 43 5.11 5.28 25.55
C ARG A 43 3.96 6.13 24.99
N ASN A 44 2.78 6.00 25.56
CA ASN A 44 1.57 6.70 25.13
C ASN A 44 1.36 8.00 25.92
N SER A 45 0.46 8.85 25.43
CA SER A 45 0.09 10.12 26.06
C SER A 45 -0.22 9.96 27.55
N ASP A 46 0.26 10.90 28.36
CA ASP A 46 -0.07 10.93 29.78
C ASP A 46 -1.46 11.55 29.99
N LYS A 47 -2.30 10.85 30.77
CA LYS A 47 -3.66 11.30 31.08
C LYS A 47 -3.66 12.49 32.04
N SER A 48 -2.60 12.66 32.85
CA SER A 48 -2.45 13.82 33.73
C SER A 48 -1.79 15.03 33.07
N CYS A 49 -1.29 14.91 31.84
CA CYS A 49 -0.74 16.05 31.12
C CYS A 49 -1.87 16.87 30.50
N SER A 50 -2.04 18.12 30.94
CA SER A 50 -3.04 19.06 30.44
C SER A 50 -2.52 20.02 29.39
N ASN A 51 -1.21 20.05 29.16
CA ASN A 51 -0.58 21.01 28.26
C ASN A 51 -0.34 20.40 26.89
N CYS A 52 -0.60 21.18 25.83
CA CYS A 52 -0.16 20.84 24.49
C CYS A 52 1.36 20.96 24.39
N GLU A 53 1.98 20.09 23.61
CA GLU A 53 3.38 20.23 23.24
C GLU A 53 3.56 21.42 22.29
N LYS A 54 4.79 21.93 22.16
CA LYS A 54 5.05 23.03 21.22
C LYS A 54 4.96 22.50 19.78
N LEU A 55 3.96 22.98 19.04
CA LEU A 55 3.70 22.58 17.65
C LEU A 55 3.87 23.72 16.65
N GLU A 56 4.35 24.89 17.09
CA GLU A 56 4.58 26.03 16.22
C GLU A 56 5.51 25.66 15.05
N ASN A 57 5.10 25.98 13.83
CA ASN A 57 5.77 25.63 12.57
C ASN A 57 6.01 24.12 12.36
N ASN A 58 5.32 23.24 13.09
CA ASN A 58 5.46 21.80 12.93
C ASN A 58 4.38 21.22 12.01
N PHE A 59 4.78 20.93 10.77
CA PHE A 59 3.93 20.31 9.75
C PHE A 59 4.29 18.84 9.45
N ASP A 60 4.96 18.17 10.39
CA ASP A 60 5.24 16.73 10.27
C ASP A 60 3.92 15.92 10.24
N ASP A 61 3.91 14.79 9.53
CA ASP A 61 2.72 13.95 9.38
C ASP A 61 2.17 13.47 10.73
N ILE A 62 0.92 13.82 11.05
CA ILE A 62 0.25 13.42 12.30
C ILE A 62 -0.72 12.25 12.13
N LYS A 63 -1.02 11.82 10.90
CA LYS A 63 -1.99 10.74 10.65
C LYS A 63 -1.65 9.47 11.43
N HIS A 64 -2.66 8.85 12.04
CA HIS A 64 -2.50 7.58 12.74
C HIS A 64 -2.47 6.37 11.79
N THR A 65 -2.92 6.57 10.55
CA THR A 65 -3.08 5.55 9.52
C THR A 65 -1.83 5.34 8.66
N THR A 66 -0.84 6.23 8.67
CA THR A 66 0.40 6.08 7.88
C THR A 66 1.15 4.78 8.24
N LEU A 67 1.58 4.02 7.22
CA LEU A 67 2.25 2.72 7.39
C LEU A 67 3.67 2.72 6.79
N SER A 68 4.58 2.00 7.46
CA SER A 68 5.82 1.51 6.85
C SER A 68 5.51 0.28 6.00
N GLU A 69 6.43 -0.14 5.12
CA GLU A 69 6.33 -1.44 4.44
C GLU A 69 6.08 -2.59 5.43
N ARG A 70 6.83 -2.64 6.53
CA ARG A 70 6.62 -3.62 7.61
C ARG A 70 5.18 -3.60 8.15
N GLY A 71 4.62 -2.40 8.37
CA GLY A 71 3.25 -2.23 8.85
C GLY A 71 2.22 -2.64 7.79
N ALA A 72 2.42 -2.20 6.56
CA ALA A 72 1.56 -2.48 5.42
C ALA A 72 1.48 -3.97 5.10
N LEU A 73 2.62 -4.67 5.06
CA LEU A 73 2.66 -6.12 4.83
C LEU A 73 1.88 -6.89 5.91
N ARG A 74 2.06 -6.53 7.19
CA ARG A 74 1.32 -7.18 8.28
C ARG A 74 -0.19 -6.95 8.18
N GLU A 75 -0.60 -5.72 7.91
CA GLU A 75 -2.01 -5.36 7.82
C GLU A 75 -2.68 -5.94 6.57
N ALA A 76 -1.97 -5.97 5.44
CA ALA A 76 -2.44 -6.58 4.20
C ALA A 76 -2.56 -8.12 4.31
N MET A 77 -1.65 -8.77 5.04
CA MET A 77 -1.76 -10.19 5.36
C MET A 77 -2.92 -10.49 6.32
N ARG A 78 -3.25 -9.56 7.23
CA ARG A 78 -4.40 -9.68 8.15
C ARG A 78 -5.75 -9.57 7.43
N CYS A 79 -5.82 -8.80 6.36
CA CYS A 79 -7.05 -8.67 5.57
C CYS A 79 -7.54 -10.03 5.03
N LEU A 80 -8.82 -10.31 5.24
CA LEU A 80 -9.49 -11.55 4.81
C LEU A 80 -9.70 -11.66 3.31
N LYS A 81 -9.52 -10.57 2.54
CA LYS A 81 -9.67 -10.54 1.07
C LYS A 81 -11.03 -11.09 0.62
N CYS A 82 -12.08 -10.58 1.26
CA CYS A 82 -13.46 -11.04 1.15
C CYS A 82 -13.98 -11.04 -0.29
N ALA A 83 -14.73 -12.07 -0.67
CA ALA A 83 -15.58 -12.00 -1.86
C ALA A 83 -16.71 -10.98 -1.66
N ASP A 84 -17.14 -10.33 -2.75
CA ASP A 84 -18.22 -9.34 -2.75
C ASP A 84 -18.06 -8.29 -1.63
N ALA A 85 -16.84 -7.75 -1.51
CA ALA A 85 -16.37 -7.12 -0.29
C ALA A 85 -17.23 -5.91 0.11
N PRO A 86 -17.79 -5.88 1.33
CA PRO A 86 -18.63 -4.76 1.76
C PRO A 86 -17.85 -3.44 1.83
N CYS A 87 -16.54 -3.48 2.11
CA CYS A 87 -15.70 -2.30 2.09
C CYS A 87 -15.61 -1.65 0.69
N GLN A 88 -15.68 -2.43 -0.39
CA GLN A 88 -15.72 -1.90 -1.75
C GLN A 88 -17.06 -1.24 -2.03
N LYS A 89 -18.17 -1.86 -1.61
CA LYS A 89 -19.53 -1.30 -1.76
C LYS A 89 -19.71 0.00 -0.99
N SER A 90 -19.03 0.15 0.14
CA SER A 90 -19.00 1.38 0.94
C SER A 90 -17.96 2.40 0.46
N CYS A 91 -17.22 2.12 -0.61
CA CYS A 91 -16.28 3.06 -1.22
C CYS A 91 -16.99 3.81 -2.35
N PRO A 92 -17.07 5.16 -2.33
CA PRO A 92 -17.77 5.92 -3.36
C PRO A 92 -17.24 5.71 -4.78
N THR A 93 -15.93 5.51 -4.95
CA THR A 93 -15.32 5.20 -6.26
C THR A 93 -15.32 3.71 -6.61
N ASN A 94 -15.89 2.86 -5.74
CA ASN A 94 -15.98 1.41 -5.88
C ASN A 94 -14.62 0.68 -6.06
N LEU A 95 -13.57 1.17 -5.39
CA LEU A 95 -12.23 0.57 -5.45
C LEU A 95 -12.26 -0.93 -5.12
N ASP A 96 -11.60 -1.76 -5.94
CA ASP A 96 -11.39 -3.17 -5.61
C ASP A 96 -10.36 -3.35 -4.49
N ILE A 97 -10.84 -3.18 -3.25
CA ILE A 97 -10.05 -3.26 -2.01
C ILE A 97 -9.49 -4.67 -1.80
N LYS A 98 -10.23 -5.71 -2.21
CA LYS A 98 -9.73 -7.10 -2.13
C LYS A 98 -8.47 -7.24 -2.96
N SER A 99 -8.51 -6.81 -4.22
CA SER A 99 -7.40 -7.02 -5.16
C SER A 99 -6.19 -6.19 -4.79
N PHE A 100 -6.33 -4.88 -4.53
CA PHE A 100 -5.13 -4.07 -4.23
C PHE A 100 -4.48 -4.48 -2.90
N ILE A 101 -5.24 -4.88 -1.88
CA ILE A 101 -4.66 -5.36 -0.62
C ILE A 101 -3.99 -6.74 -0.81
N THR A 102 -4.55 -7.59 -1.67
CA THR A 102 -3.88 -8.84 -2.08
C THR A 102 -2.52 -8.55 -2.70
N SER A 103 -2.44 -7.57 -3.61
CA SER A 103 -1.20 -7.16 -4.23
C SER A 103 -0.17 -6.61 -3.24
N ILE A 104 -0.60 -5.80 -2.25
CA ILE A 104 0.31 -5.36 -1.17
C ILE A 104 0.86 -6.55 -0.40
N ALA A 105 0.01 -7.52 -0.01
CA ALA A 105 0.44 -8.70 0.74
C ALA A 105 1.46 -9.56 -0.03
N ASN A 106 1.39 -9.51 -1.37
CA ASN A 106 2.28 -10.22 -2.30
C ASN A 106 3.49 -9.38 -2.75
N LYS A 107 3.73 -8.21 -2.11
CA LYS A 107 4.78 -7.24 -2.46
C LYS A 107 4.70 -6.68 -3.89
N ASN A 108 3.52 -6.71 -4.49
CA ASN A 108 3.24 -6.07 -5.76
C ASN A 108 2.61 -4.69 -5.53
N TYR A 109 3.45 -3.72 -5.18
CA TYR A 109 3.00 -2.36 -4.88
C TYR A 109 2.53 -1.61 -6.13
N TYR A 110 3.14 -1.90 -7.29
CA TYR A 110 2.69 -1.42 -8.59
C TYR A 110 1.27 -1.89 -8.91
N GLY A 111 1.00 -3.20 -8.85
CA GLY A 111 -0.34 -3.73 -9.15
C GLY A 111 -1.40 -3.18 -8.21
N ALA A 112 -1.06 -3.02 -6.93
CA ALA A 112 -1.94 -2.35 -5.97
C ALA A 112 -2.24 -0.89 -6.37
N ALA A 113 -1.21 -0.10 -6.66
CA ALA A 113 -1.37 1.29 -7.09
C ALA A 113 -2.15 1.40 -8.41
N LYS A 114 -1.88 0.52 -9.39
CA LYS A 114 -2.60 0.45 -10.66
C LYS A 114 -4.09 0.21 -10.43
N MET A 115 -4.45 -0.74 -9.56
CA MET A 115 -5.84 -1.01 -9.22
C MET A 115 -6.50 0.20 -8.56
N ILE A 116 -5.81 0.85 -7.62
CA ILE A 116 -6.29 2.06 -6.96
C ILE A 116 -6.53 3.20 -7.97
N PHE A 117 -5.53 3.53 -8.78
CA PHE A 117 -5.61 4.63 -9.75
C PHE A 117 -6.57 4.35 -10.92
N SER A 118 -6.90 3.08 -11.18
CA SER A 118 -7.89 2.71 -12.20
C SER A 118 -9.27 3.27 -11.85
N ASP A 119 -9.69 3.12 -10.61
CA ASP A 119 -11.00 3.59 -10.15
C ASP A 119 -10.98 4.98 -9.51
N ASN A 120 -9.84 5.41 -8.96
CA ASN A 120 -9.69 6.68 -8.27
C ASN A 120 -8.38 7.39 -8.70
N PRO A 121 -8.44 8.36 -9.64
CA PRO A 121 -7.26 9.10 -10.10
C PRO A 121 -6.59 9.95 -9.01
N LEU A 122 -7.23 10.17 -7.86
CA LEU A 122 -6.66 10.81 -6.67
C LEU A 122 -6.43 9.80 -5.54
N GLY A 123 -5.95 8.61 -5.91
CA GLY A 123 -5.78 7.47 -5.02
C GLY A 123 -4.89 7.75 -3.81
N LEU A 124 -3.81 8.52 -3.97
CA LEU A 124 -2.90 8.84 -2.86
C LEU A 124 -3.52 9.87 -1.92
N THR A 125 -4.12 10.94 -2.47
CA THR A 125 -4.86 11.93 -1.67
C THR A 125 -5.95 11.24 -0.84
N CYS A 126 -6.80 10.43 -1.47
CA CYS A 126 -7.88 9.72 -0.79
C CYS A 126 -7.36 8.72 0.28
N GLY A 127 -6.24 8.04 0.03
CA GLY A 127 -5.62 7.17 1.03
C GLY A 127 -5.23 7.92 2.32
N MET A 128 -4.90 9.21 2.21
CA MET A 128 -4.51 10.04 3.35
C MET A 128 -5.68 10.72 4.07
N VAL A 129 -6.74 11.13 3.35
CA VAL A 129 -7.76 12.04 3.90
C VAL A 129 -9.17 11.46 3.97
N CYS A 130 -9.43 10.29 3.38
CA CYS A 130 -10.77 9.71 3.42
C CYS A 130 -11.23 9.49 4.88
N PRO A 131 -12.46 9.88 5.23
CA PRO A 131 -13.07 9.57 6.53
C PRO A 131 -13.50 8.10 6.57
N THR A 132 -12.52 7.19 6.58
CA THR A 132 -12.77 5.78 6.24
C THR A 132 -13.77 5.07 7.16
N SER A 133 -13.89 5.50 8.41
CA SER A 133 -14.82 4.95 9.41
C SER A 133 -16.29 5.10 9.01
N ASP A 134 -16.62 6.14 8.25
CA ASP A 134 -17.95 6.39 7.66
C ASP A 134 -18.08 5.84 6.23
N LEU A 135 -17.00 5.25 5.69
CA LEU A 135 -16.92 4.71 4.33
C LEU A 135 -16.49 3.23 4.36
N CYS A 136 -15.41 2.90 3.62
CA CYS A 136 -14.94 1.54 3.41
C CYS A 136 -14.60 0.76 4.70
N VAL A 137 -14.06 1.42 5.74
CA VAL A 137 -13.70 0.76 7.01
C VAL A 137 -14.94 0.50 7.86
N GLY A 138 -15.95 1.36 7.79
CA GLY A 138 -17.24 1.16 8.46
C GLY A 138 -17.96 -0.11 8.00
N GLY A 139 -17.78 -0.51 6.73
CA GLY A 139 -18.32 -1.75 6.18
C GLY A 139 -17.40 -2.98 6.32
N CYS A 140 -16.23 -2.88 6.93
CA CYS A 140 -15.25 -3.98 6.93
C CYS A 140 -15.70 -5.17 7.80
N ASN A 141 -15.69 -6.40 7.25
CA ASN A 141 -16.06 -7.61 8.00
C ASN A 141 -15.21 -7.84 9.26
N LEU A 142 -13.94 -7.42 9.28
CA LEU A 142 -13.08 -7.56 10.46
C LEU A 142 -13.47 -6.62 11.61
N TYR A 143 -14.40 -5.69 11.40
CA TYR A 143 -15.05 -4.99 12.50
C TYR A 143 -15.71 -5.94 13.51
N ALA A 144 -16.12 -7.14 13.06
CA ALA A 144 -16.70 -8.19 13.90
C ALA A 144 -15.67 -8.98 14.73
N THR A 145 -14.40 -8.55 14.79
CA THR A 145 -13.32 -9.19 15.54
C THR A 145 -12.71 -8.23 16.56
N GLU A 146 -12.10 -8.76 17.62
CA GLU A 146 -11.50 -7.96 18.70
C GLU A 146 -10.34 -7.08 18.21
N GLU A 147 -9.58 -7.52 17.20
CA GLU A 147 -8.53 -6.72 16.56
C GLU A 147 -9.07 -5.59 15.67
N GLY A 148 -10.35 -5.61 15.32
CA GLY A 148 -11.04 -4.55 14.60
C GLY A 148 -10.79 -4.51 13.08
N PRO A 149 -11.38 -3.53 12.38
CA PRO A 149 -11.37 -3.45 10.93
C PRO A 149 -9.96 -3.15 10.37
N ILE A 150 -9.79 -3.31 9.06
CA ILE A 150 -8.52 -3.06 8.37
C ILE A 150 -8.25 -1.56 8.23
N ASN A 151 -7.00 -1.12 8.39
CA ASN A 151 -6.54 0.22 7.99
C ASN A 151 -6.44 0.33 6.45
N ILE A 152 -7.59 0.45 5.77
CA ILE A 152 -7.67 0.48 4.31
C ILE A 152 -6.99 1.74 3.74
N GLY A 153 -7.23 2.91 4.34
CA GLY A 153 -6.63 4.18 3.90
C GLY A 153 -5.10 4.15 3.96
N GLY A 154 -4.53 3.66 5.06
CA GLY A 154 -3.07 3.54 5.20
C GLY A 154 -2.42 2.55 4.21
N LEU A 155 -3.12 1.47 3.85
CA LEU A 155 -2.66 0.53 2.82
C LEU A 155 -2.70 1.16 1.42
N GLN A 156 -3.78 1.88 1.11
CA GLN A 156 -3.92 2.65 -0.13
C GLN A 156 -2.82 3.72 -0.25
N GLN A 157 -2.59 4.48 0.82
CA GLN A 157 -1.50 5.47 0.91
C GLN A 157 -0.13 4.82 0.67
N PHE A 158 0.15 3.70 1.34
CA PHE A 158 1.46 3.04 1.21
C PHE A 158 1.75 2.60 -0.23
N ALA A 159 0.82 1.89 -0.88
CA ALA A 159 1.04 1.41 -2.25
C ALA A 159 1.24 2.57 -3.24
N THR A 160 0.46 3.64 -3.10
CA THR A 160 0.51 4.78 -3.99
C THR A 160 1.72 5.69 -3.74
N GLU A 161 2.23 5.80 -2.49
CA GLU A 161 3.53 6.43 -2.21
C GLU A 161 4.69 5.65 -2.85
N VAL A 162 4.66 4.32 -2.77
CA VAL A 162 5.69 3.49 -3.43
C VAL A 162 5.65 3.69 -4.94
N PHE A 163 4.47 3.72 -5.56
CA PHE A 163 4.34 4.01 -7.00
C PHE A 163 4.83 5.42 -7.36
N LYS A 164 4.49 6.44 -6.55
CA LYS A 164 5.03 7.80 -6.69
C LYS A 164 6.55 7.83 -6.62
N ALA A 165 7.17 7.00 -5.77
CA ALA A 165 8.61 6.88 -5.67
C ALA A 165 9.26 6.09 -6.83
N MET A 166 8.51 5.20 -7.51
CA MET A 166 8.97 4.58 -8.76
C MET A 166 9.09 5.61 -9.90
N ASN A 167 8.38 6.75 -9.80
CA ASN A 167 8.46 7.89 -10.72
C ASN A 167 8.19 7.49 -12.19
N ILE A 168 7.09 6.76 -12.38
CA ILE A 168 6.64 6.21 -13.67
C ILE A 168 5.42 7.01 -14.16
N PRO A 169 5.37 7.38 -15.45
CA PRO A 169 4.26 8.16 -15.99
C PRO A 169 2.99 7.33 -16.17
N GLN A 170 1.85 8.02 -16.23
CA GLN A 170 0.65 7.45 -16.83
C GLN A 170 0.79 7.46 -18.36
N ILE A 171 0.24 6.47 -19.05
CA ILE A 171 0.19 6.45 -20.52
C ILE A 171 -1.25 6.36 -21.03
N ARG A 172 -1.44 6.75 -22.29
CA ARG A 172 -2.68 6.53 -23.02
C ARG A 172 -3.00 5.04 -23.07
N ASN A 173 -4.29 4.70 -22.97
CA ASN A 173 -4.77 3.32 -23.04
C ASN A 173 -4.18 2.60 -24.27
N PRO A 174 -3.38 1.53 -24.08
CA PRO A 174 -2.70 0.82 -25.17
C PRO A 174 -3.63 0.20 -26.21
N SER A 175 -4.91 -0.03 -25.86
CA SER A 175 -5.90 -0.63 -26.76
C SER A 175 -6.61 0.36 -27.67
N LEU A 176 -6.42 1.68 -27.48
CA LEU A 176 -7.04 2.69 -28.33
C LEU A 176 -6.30 2.83 -29.68
N PRO A 177 -7.01 3.20 -30.78
CA PRO A 177 -6.38 3.58 -32.06
C PRO A 177 -5.29 4.63 -31.88
N SER A 178 -4.39 4.80 -32.85
CA SER A 178 -3.41 5.89 -32.79
C SER A 178 -4.14 7.25 -32.70
N PRO A 179 -3.53 8.30 -32.11
CA PRO A 179 -4.17 9.61 -32.02
C PRO A 179 -4.65 10.17 -33.37
N GLU A 180 -3.99 9.81 -34.47
CA GLU A 180 -4.33 10.23 -35.83
C GLU A 180 -5.53 9.47 -36.41
N ASP A 181 -5.75 8.23 -35.93
CA ASP A 181 -6.84 7.35 -36.37
C ASP A 181 -8.11 7.48 -35.49
N MET A 182 -8.10 8.36 -34.49
CA MET A 182 -9.26 8.57 -33.63
C MET A 182 -10.38 9.29 -34.41
N PRO A 183 -11.66 8.93 -34.17
CA PRO A 183 -12.78 9.65 -34.77
C PRO A 183 -12.80 11.13 -34.40
N GLU A 184 -13.34 11.98 -35.28
CA GLU A 184 -13.41 13.44 -35.10
C GLU A 184 -14.00 13.87 -33.75
N ALA A 185 -15.00 13.12 -33.25
CA ALA A 185 -15.63 13.33 -31.96
C ALA A 185 -14.67 13.37 -30.76
N TYR A 186 -13.46 12.81 -30.87
CA TYR A 186 -12.46 12.79 -29.79
C TYR A 186 -11.50 14.00 -29.83
N HIS A 187 -11.60 14.85 -30.84
CA HIS A 187 -10.78 16.06 -31.00
C HIS A 187 -11.51 17.36 -30.60
N VAL A 188 -12.78 17.24 -30.19
CA VAL A 188 -13.61 18.36 -29.75
C VAL A 188 -13.04 19.06 -28.53
N LYS A 189 -13.33 20.36 -28.41
CA LYS A 189 -12.91 21.16 -27.26
C LYS A 189 -13.79 20.85 -26.05
N ILE A 190 -13.17 20.42 -24.95
CA ILE A 190 -13.83 20.19 -23.66
C ILE A 190 -13.25 21.15 -22.61
N ALA A 191 -14.12 21.85 -21.89
CA ALA A 191 -13.74 22.75 -20.81
C ALA A 191 -14.15 22.19 -19.45
N LEU A 192 -13.28 22.32 -18.46
CA LEU A 192 -13.61 22.06 -17.06
C LEU A 192 -13.28 23.31 -16.24
N LEU A 193 -14.14 23.64 -15.29
CA LEU A 193 -14.03 24.85 -14.49
C LEU A 193 -13.68 24.50 -13.04
N GLY A 194 -12.55 25.03 -12.54
CA GLY A 194 -11.94 24.68 -11.27
C GLY A 194 -11.06 23.43 -11.38
N ALA A 195 -9.84 23.49 -10.87
CA ALA A 195 -8.86 22.40 -10.88
C ALA A 195 -8.82 21.67 -9.53
N GLY A 196 -10.00 21.39 -8.96
CA GLY A 196 -10.18 20.56 -7.78
C GLY A 196 -10.40 19.07 -8.10
N PRO A 197 -10.62 18.22 -7.08
CA PRO A 197 -10.76 16.77 -7.22
C PRO A 197 -11.74 16.29 -8.29
N ALA A 198 -12.91 16.94 -8.39
CA ALA A 198 -13.95 16.55 -9.36
C ALA A 198 -13.50 16.74 -10.81
N SER A 199 -12.92 17.91 -11.14
CA SER A 199 -12.42 18.19 -12.48
C SER A 199 -11.17 17.41 -12.83
N LEU A 200 -10.25 17.20 -11.88
CA LEU A 200 -9.08 16.35 -12.09
C LEU A 200 -9.49 14.91 -12.42
N SER A 201 -10.53 14.39 -11.73
CA SER A 201 -11.11 13.08 -12.03
C SER A 201 -11.78 13.04 -13.41
N CYS A 202 -12.70 13.97 -13.68
CA CYS A 202 -13.43 14.03 -14.95
C CYS A 202 -12.49 14.14 -16.15
N ALA A 203 -11.51 15.05 -16.09
CA ALA A 203 -10.51 15.21 -17.13
C ALA A 203 -9.64 13.95 -17.31
N SER A 204 -9.25 13.28 -16.22
CA SER A 204 -8.48 12.03 -16.30
C SER A 204 -9.24 10.94 -17.05
N PHE A 205 -10.52 10.71 -16.70
CA PHE A 205 -11.31 9.68 -17.37
C PHE A 205 -11.66 10.02 -18.82
N LEU A 206 -11.94 11.28 -19.13
CA LEU A 206 -12.10 11.73 -20.52
C LEU A 206 -10.81 11.51 -21.32
N ALA A 207 -9.65 11.85 -20.76
CA ALA A 207 -8.38 11.64 -21.45
C ALA A 207 -8.09 10.13 -21.67
N ARG A 208 -8.45 9.28 -20.70
CA ARG A 208 -8.36 7.82 -20.83
C ARG A 208 -9.27 7.26 -21.93
N LEU A 209 -10.45 7.83 -22.13
CA LEU A 209 -11.36 7.49 -23.23
C LEU A 209 -10.81 7.91 -24.60
N GLY A 210 -9.83 8.81 -24.64
CA GLY A 210 -9.12 9.21 -25.86
C GLY A 210 -9.36 10.65 -26.30
N TYR A 211 -10.09 11.45 -25.51
CA TYR A 211 -10.30 12.87 -25.82
C TYR A 211 -8.99 13.64 -25.75
N SER A 212 -8.66 14.37 -26.81
CA SER A 212 -7.33 14.99 -27.01
C SER A 212 -7.27 16.48 -26.71
N ASN A 213 -8.42 17.16 -26.54
CA ASN A 213 -8.47 18.62 -26.37
C ASN A 213 -9.24 19.04 -25.12
N ILE A 214 -8.72 18.61 -23.97
CA ILE A 214 -9.29 18.87 -22.64
C ILE A 214 -8.53 20.04 -22.00
N THR A 215 -9.25 21.04 -21.50
CA THR A 215 -8.67 22.19 -20.79
C THR A 215 -9.41 22.46 -19.49
N ILE A 216 -8.68 22.46 -18.38
CA ILE A 216 -9.16 22.91 -17.08
C ILE A 216 -8.80 24.40 -16.91
N PHE A 217 -9.77 25.21 -16.51
CA PHE A 217 -9.57 26.63 -16.18
C PHE A 217 -9.66 26.81 -14.65
N GLU A 218 -8.57 27.26 -14.04
CA GLU A 218 -8.45 27.47 -12.60
C GLU A 218 -8.38 28.96 -12.27
N LYS A 219 -9.20 29.40 -11.32
CA LYS A 219 -9.26 30.80 -10.86
C LYS A 219 -7.95 31.23 -10.20
N GLN A 220 -7.32 30.33 -9.46
CA GLN A 220 -6.12 30.58 -8.67
C GLN A 220 -4.84 30.24 -9.44
N GLU A 221 -3.68 30.51 -8.83
CA GLU A 221 -2.35 30.19 -9.37
C GLU A 221 -1.82 28.81 -8.93
N TYR A 222 -2.67 27.99 -8.30
CA TYR A 222 -2.33 26.65 -7.82
C TYR A 222 -3.38 25.62 -8.27
N VAL A 223 -3.01 24.34 -8.26
CA VAL A 223 -3.89 23.21 -8.63
C VAL A 223 -4.27 22.39 -7.38
N GLY A 224 -5.43 21.72 -7.43
CA GLY A 224 -5.87 20.76 -6.41
C GLY A 224 -7.04 21.22 -5.56
N GLY A 225 -7.56 22.44 -5.76
CA GLY A 225 -8.67 22.97 -4.98
C GLY A 225 -8.41 22.90 -3.46
N LEU A 226 -9.39 22.43 -2.69
CA LEU A 226 -9.30 22.30 -1.23
C LEU A 226 -8.15 21.42 -0.74
N SER A 227 -7.76 20.39 -1.52
CA SER A 227 -6.61 19.54 -1.21
C SER A 227 -5.30 20.35 -1.12
N ALA A 228 -5.19 21.40 -1.93
CA ALA A 228 -4.08 22.35 -1.87
C ALA A 228 -4.35 23.49 -0.88
N SER A 229 -5.51 24.13 -0.96
CA SER A 229 -5.76 25.40 -0.28
C SER A 229 -6.12 25.29 1.20
N GLU A 230 -6.69 24.17 1.66
CA GLU A 230 -7.30 24.11 2.99
C GLU A 230 -6.88 22.89 3.81
N ILE A 231 -6.79 21.70 3.20
CA ILE A 231 -6.36 20.51 3.94
C ILE A 231 -4.91 20.73 4.41
N PRO A 232 -4.61 20.64 5.72
CA PRO A 232 -3.28 20.99 6.23
C PRO A 232 -2.16 20.07 5.73
N GLN A 233 -0.95 20.64 5.58
CA GLN A 233 0.26 19.91 5.14
C GLN A 233 0.56 18.67 6.02
N PHE A 234 0.28 18.73 7.32
CA PHE A 234 0.49 17.62 8.26
C PHE A 234 -0.53 16.47 8.11
N ARG A 235 -1.60 16.65 7.31
CA ARG A 235 -2.52 15.59 6.89
C ARG A 235 -2.31 15.22 5.42
N LEU A 236 -2.20 16.20 4.53
CA LEU A 236 -2.00 16.00 3.09
C LEU A 236 -0.83 16.84 2.57
N PRO A 237 0.34 16.22 2.32
CA PRO A 237 1.47 16.88 1.70
C PRO A 237 1.15 17.39 0.29
N TYR A 238 1.57 18.62 -0.05
CA TYR A 238 1.28 19.18 -1.37
C TYR A 238 1.93 18.43 -2.55
N ASP A 239 3.06 17.77 -2.33
CA ASP A 239 3.72 16.98 -3.37
C ASP A 239 2.90 15.76 -3.83
N VAL A 240 1.93 15.32 -3.02
CA VAL A 240 0.91 14.34 -3.38
C VAL A 240 -0.06 14.90 -4.41
N VAL A 241 -0.61 16.07 -4.14
CA VAL A 241 -1.56 16.77 -5.03
C VAL A 241 -0.89 17.06 -6.37
N ASN A 242 0.35 17.54 -6.34
CA ASN A 242 1.13 17.79 -7.55
C ASN A 242 1.36 16.49 -8.34
N PHE A 243 1.73 15.40 -7.66
CA PHE A 243 1.94 14.10 -8.32
C PHE A 243 0.71 13.61 -9.10
N GLU A 244 -0.48 13.69 -8.50
CA GLU A 244 -1.72 13.25 -9.15
C GLU A 244 -2.13 14.16 -10.31
N ALA A 245 -1.88 15.48 -10.19
CA ALA A 245 -2.08 16.42 -11.29
C ALA A 245 -1.11 16.16 -12.45
N GLU A 246 0.15 15.80 -12.19
CA GLU A 246 1.11 15.44 -13.24
C GLU A 246 0.73 14.13 -13.95
N LEU A 247 0.26 13.10 -13.23
CA LEU A 247 -0.26 11.88 -13.87
C LEU A 247 -1.39 12.19 -14.86
N MET A 248 -2.29 13.11 -14.53
CA MET A 248 -3.35 13.55 -15.44
C MET A 248 -2.77 14.30 -16.66
N LYS A 249 -1.77 15.16 -16.45
CA LYS A 249 -1.09 15.89 -17.54
C LYS A 249 -0.32 14.98 -18.49
N ASP A 250 0.19 13.84 -18.02
CA ASP A 250 0.81 12.82 -18.89
C ASP A 250 -0.15 12.34 -20.00
N LEU A 251 -1.48 12.46 -19.79
CA LEU A 251 -2.50 12.14 -20.79
C LEU A 251 -2.84 13.31 -21.75
N GLY A 252 -2.15 14.46 -21.63
CA GLY A 252 -2.34 15.64 -22.47
C GLY A 252 -3.38 16.65 -21.98
N VAL A 253 -3.91 16.49 -20.76
CA VAL A 253 -4.82 17.47 -20.16
C VAL A 253 -4.09 18.77 -19.88
N LYS A 254 -4.68 19.90 -20.30
CA LYS A 254 -4.13 21.25 -20.07
C LYS A 254 -4.77 21.90 -18.85
N ILE A 255 -3.99 22.67 -18.09
CA ILE A 255 -4.50 23.56 -17.03
C ILE A 255 -4.11 25.00 -17.37
N ILE A 256 -5.07 25.91 -17.32
CA ILE A 256 -4.86 27.35 -17.49
C ILE A 256 -5.26 28.05 -16.20
N TYR A 257 -4.27 28.60 -15.50
CA TYR A 257 -4.42 29.32 -14.24
C TYR A 257 -4.93 30.75 -14.44
N SER A 258 -5.31 31.40 -13.33
CA SER A 258 -5.81 32.79 -13.30
C SER A 258 -6.98 33.05 -14.26
N LYS A 259 -7.77 32.00 -14.53
CA LYS A 259 -8.99 32.02 -15.34
C LYS A 259 -10.09 31.24 -14.64
N GLY A 260 -11.13 31.94 -14.20
CA GLY A 260 -12.29 31.35 -13.55
C GLY A 260 -13.59 31.79 -14.19
N LEU A 261 -14.67 31.14 -13.77
CA LEU A 261 -16.03 31.50 -14.14
C LEU A 261 -16.43 32.83 -13.45
N ALA A 262 -16.78 33.85 -14.24
CA ALA A 262 -17.33 35.13 -13.78
C ALA A 262 -17.84 35.95 -14.98
N VAL A 263 -18.85 36.80 -14.80
CA VAL A 263 -19.43 37.64 -15.89
C VAL A 263 -18.42 38.57 -16.57
N ASP A 264 -17.44 39.08 -15.82
CA ASP A 264 -16.34 39.92 -16.37
C ASP A 264 -15.20 39.07 -16.96
N GLY A 265 -15.37 37.74 -17.01
CA GLY A 265 -14.41 36.73 -17.44
C GLY A 265 -15.07 35.63 -18.27
N MET A 266 -14.90 34.37 -17.87
CA MET A 266 -15.43 33.22 -18.61
C MET A 266 -16.87 32.92 -18.19
N THR A 267 -17.76 32.70 -19.16
CA THR A 267 -19.15 32.28 -18.97
C THR A 267 -19.47 31.04 -19.81
N LEU A 268 -20.58 30.36 -19.51
CA LEU A 268 -21.05 29.26 -20.37
C LEU A 268 -21.33 29.76 -21.80
N ARG A 269 -21.92 30.95 -21.97
CA ARG A 269 -22.16 31.53 -23.30
C ARG A 269 -20.85 31.68 -24.08
N THR A 270 -19.84 32.29 -23.48
CA THR A 270 -18.54 32.50 -24.15
C THR A 270 -17.84 31.18 -24.47
N LEU A 271 -17.94 30.16 -23.61
CA LEU A 271 -17.38 28.84 -23.90
C LEU A 271 -18.08 28.19 -25.11
N LYS A 272 -19.40 28.32 -25.20
CA LYS A 272 -20.16 27.83 -26.35
C LYS A 272 -19.79 28.57 -27.64
N GLU A 273 -19.62 29.90 -27.57
CA GLU A 273 -19.19 30.74 -28.69
C GLU A 273 -17.75 30.40 -29.14
N ASP A 274 -16.87 30.06 -28.20
CA ASP A 274 -15.50 29.60 -28.46
C ASP A 274 -15.44 28.16 -29.02
N GLY A 275 -16.58 27.50 -29.22
CA GLY A 275 -16.66 26.16 -29.81
C GLY A 275 -16.35 25.02 -28.85
N TYR A 276 -16.51 25.22 -27.54
CA TYR A 276 -16.50 24.10 -26.59
C TYR A 276 -17.81 23.32 -26.67
N GLU A 277 -17.71 22.01 -26.86
CA GLU A 277 -18.87 21.13 -27.04
C GLU A 277 -19.42 20.58 -25.74
N ALA A 278 -18.58 20.45 -24.71
CA ALA A 278 -19.00 20.02 -23.39
C ALA A 278 -18.25 20.80 -22.30
N VAL A 279 -18.96 21.10 -21.21
CA VAL A 279 -18.44 21.80 -20.04
C VAL A 279 -18.71 20.98 -18.77
N PHE A 280 -17.70 20.88 -17.91
CA PHE A 280 -17.85 20.36 -16.54
C PHE A 280 -17.60 21.48 -15.52
N ILE A 281 -18.52 21.68 -14.59
CA ILE A 281 -18.42 22.67 -13.51
C ILE A 281 -17.99 21.95 -12.23
N GLY A 282 -16.75 22.18 -11.80
CA GLY A 282 -16.13 21.60 -10.60
C GLY A 282 -15.47 22.66 -9.71
N ILE A 283 -16.07 23.85 -9.60
CA ILE A 283 -15.50 25.00 -8.90
C ILE A 283 -15.60 24.91 -7.36
N GLY A 284 -16.29 23.88 -6.84
CA GLY A 284 -16.57 23.72 -5.41
C GLY A 284 -17.50 24.81 -4.85
N LEU A 285 -17.34 25.12 -3.56
CA LEU A 285 -18.05 26.20 -2.87
C LEU A 285 -17.05 27.31 -2.48
N PRO A 286 -16.87 28.36 -3.29
CA PRO A 286 -15.72 29.27 -3.16
C PRO A 286 -15.79 30.20 -1.96
N GLU A 287 -16.99 30.62 -1.52
CA GLU A 287 -17.14 31.64 -0.48
C GLU A 287 -17.39 31.03 0.92
N PRO A 288 -16.93 31.67 2.01
CA PRO A 288 -17.25 31.23 3.36
C PRO A 288 -18.71 31.52 3.72
N ASN A 289 -19.32 30.63 4.50
CA ASN A 289 -20.60 30.90 5.15
C ASN A 289 -20.41 31.93 6.29
N ARG A 290 -20.94 33.13 6.12
CA ARG A 290 -20.76 34.25 7.06
C ARG A 290 -22.00 34.50 7.92
N ASP A 291 -21.75 34.80 9.18
CA ASP A 291 -22.78 35.23 10.14
C ASP A 291 -22.73 36.76 10.32
N SER A 292 -23.89 37.37 10.52
CA SER A 292 -24.03 38.82 10.68
C SER A 292 -23.32 39.36 11.92
N VAL A 293 -23.12 38.54 12.95
CA VAL A 293 -22.37 38.92 14.17
C VAL A 293 -20.91 39.30 13.89
N PHE A 294 -20.36 38.85 12.77
CA PHE A 294 -18.98 39.13 12.37
C PHE A 294 -18.86 40.25 11.32
N GLN A 295 -19.95 40.92 10.98
CA GLN A 295 -19.94 41.97 9.96
C GLN A 295 -18.98 43.10 10.34
N GLY A 296 -18.09 43.46 9.41
CA GLY A 296 -17.11 44.54 9.59
C GLY A 296 -15.84 44.17 10.35
N LEU A 297 -15.74 42.94 10.89
CA LEU A 297 -14.50 42.45 11.50
C LEU A 297 -13.44 42.11 10.45
N ARG A 298 -12.18 42.32 10.81
CA ARG A 298 -11.02 42.13 9.91
C ARG A 298 -9.93 41.27 10.55
N MET A 299 -9.01 40.78 9.71
CA MET A 299 -7.88 39.94 10.13
C MET A 299 -6.93 40.65 11.11
N ASP A 300 -6.69 41.96 10.93
CA ASP A 300 -5.85 42.76 11.84
C ASP A 300 -6.46 42.91 13.24
N GLN A 301 -7.76 42.70 13.37
CA GLN A 301 -8.47 42.72 14.65
C GLN A 301 -8.49 41.34 15.32
N GLY A 302 -8.07 40.28 14.61
CA GLY A 302 -8.07 38.89 15.09
C GLY A 302 -9.23 38.03 14.56
N PHE A 303 -10.01 38.48 13.57
CA PHE A 303 -11.09 37.68 12.99
C PHE A 303 -10.72 37.07 11.64
N TYR A 304 -11.01 35.77 11.47
CA TYR A 304 -10.85 35.05 10.22
C TYR A 304 -12.10 34.21 9.94
N THR A 305 -12.44 34.02 8.67
CA THR A 305 -13.16 32.81 8.24
C THR A 305 -12.16 31.69 7.93
N SER A 306 -12.60 30.45 7.84
CA SER A 306 -11.74 29.34 7.43
C SER A 306 -11.15 29.54 6.02
N LYS A 307 -11.93 30.16 5.12
CA LYS A 307 -11.53 30.55 3.76
C LYS A 307 -10.50 31.69 3.72
N ASP A 308 -10.29 32.40 4.84
CA ASP A 308 -9.17 33.32 5.01
C ASP A 308 -7.98 32.60 5.65
N PHE A 309 -8.22 31.89 6.76
CA PHE A 309 -7.16 31.36 7.62
C PHE A 309 -6.40 30.18 7.01
N LEU A 310 -7.10 29.14 6.56
CA LEU A 310 -6.45 27.92 6.10
C LEU A 310 -5.60 28.14 4.84
N PRO A 311 -6.04 28.92 3.83
CA PRO A 311 -5.20 29.27 2.68
C PRO A 311 -3.90 29.98 3.06
N LEU A 312 -3.93 30.88 4.06
CA LEU A 312 -2.71 31.53 4.54
C LEU A 312 -1.73 30.53 5.16
N VAL A 313 -2.23 29.59 5.96
CA VAL A 313 -1.41 28.51 6.53
C VAL A 313 -0.89 27.57 5.45
N ALA A 314 -1.73 27.20 4.48
CA ALA A 314 -1.37 26.32 3.38
C ALA A 314 -0.23 26.92 2.55
N VAL A 315 -0.37 28.17 2.08
CA VAL A 315 0.68 28.83 1.29
C VAL A 315 1.99 28.97 2.07
N ALA A 316 1.94 29.22 3.38
CA ALA A 316 3.13 29.31 4.21
C ALA A 316 3.80 27.94 4.50
N SER A 317 3.05 26.84 4.42
CA SER A 317 3.50 25.50 4.86
C SER A 317 3.68 24.48 3.74
N LYS A 318 3.21 24.77 2.53
CA LYS A 318 3.23 23.88 1.36
C LYS A 318 4.25 24.36 0.32
N PRO A 319 5.48 23.82 0.33
CA PRO A 319 6.48 24.11 -0.69
C PRO A 319 5.93 23.88 -2.10
N GLY A 320 6.13 24.83 -3.00
CA GLY A 320 5.70 24.76 -4.40
C GLY A 320 4.22 25.06 -4.68
N MET A 321 3.40 25.36 -3.68
CA MET A 321 2.00 25.77 -3.90
C MET A 321 1.88 27.21 -4.42
N CYS A 322 2.68 28.15 -3.89
CA CYS A 322 2.79 29.52 -4.39
C CYS A 322 4.24 29.81 -4.78
N ALA A 323 4.45 30.65 -5.78
CA ALA A 323 5.77 31.23 -6.06
C ALA A 323 6.19 32.27 -5.00
N CYS A 324 5.22 32.79 -4.25
CA CYS A 324 5.40 33.76 -3.18
C CYS A 324 5.86 33.10 -1.88
N GLN A 325 6.77 33.75 -1.15
CA GLN A 325 7.11 33.37 0.21
C GLN A 325 6.14 34.05 1.19
N SER A 326 5.09 33.34 1.59
CA SER A 326 4.12 33.87 2.56
C SER A 326 4.55 33.57 3.99
N PRO A 327 4.51 34.54 4.91
CA PRO A 327 4.74 34.29 6.32
C PRO A 327 3.58 33.46 6.90
N LEU A 328 3.91 32.57 7.84
CA LEU A 328 2.90 31.88 8.63
C LEU A 328 2.10 32.92 9.45
N PRO A 329 0.76 32.82 9.52
CA PRO A 329 -0.04 33.73 10.33
C PRO A 329 0.48 33.80 11.78
N SER A 330 0.66 35.02 12.30
CA SER A 330 1.13 35.24 13.67
C SER A 330 -0.04 35.17 14.63
N ILE A 331 -0.32 33.98 15.16
CA ILE A 331 -1.44 33.75 16.08
C ILE A 331 -0.89 33.60 17.49
N HIS A 332 -1.32 34.47 18.41
CA HIS A 332 -0.92 34.44 19.81
C HIS A 332 -2.15 34.43 20.72
N GLY A 333 -1.95 33.96 21.96
CA GLY A 333 -3.01 33.96 22.96
C GLY A 333 -4.04 32.84 22.76
N THR A 334 -5.30 33.14 23.08
CA THR A 334 -6.41 32.20 23.04
C THR A 334 -7.19 32.34 21.73
N VAL A 335 -7.37 31.22 21.02
CA VAL A 335 -8.14 31.14 19.78
C VAL A 335 -9.48 30.46 20.03
N ILE A 336 -10.56 31.02 19.49
CA ILE A 336 -11.87 30.37 19.38
C ILE A 336 -12.07 29.96 17.93
N VAL A 337 -12.32 28.68 17.68
CA VAL A 337 -12.78 28.15 16.39
C VAL A 337 -14.25 27.78 16.51
N LEU A 338 -15.07 28.28 15.59
CA LEU A 338 -16.52 28.10 15.62
C LEU A 338 -16.95 27.08 14.58
N GLY A 339 -17.46 25.92 15.02
CA GLY A 339 -17.89 24.84 14.15
C GLY A 339 -17.55 23.46 14.69
N ALA A 340 -18.06 22.43 14.02
CA ALA A 340 -17.87 21.02 14.40
C ALA A 340 -17.80 20.07 13.18
N GLY A 341 -17.38 20.57 12.02
CA GLY A 341 -17.01 19.73 10.85
C GLY A 341 -15.50 19.78 10.62
N ASP A 342 -15.01 19.05 9.62
CA ASP A 342 -13.58 18.89 9.33
C ASP A 342 -12.81 20.22 9.30
N THR A 343 -13.37 21.22 8.61
CA THR A 343 -12.80 22.57 8.54
C THR A 343 -12.52 23.20 9.91
N ALA A 344 -13.36 22.94 10.92
CA ALA A 344 -13.17 23.47 12.26
C ALA A 344 -11.98 22.79 12.97
N PHE A 345 -11.82 21.47 12.80
CA PHE A 345 -10.72 20.72 13.40
C PHE A 345 -9.39 21.03 12.71
N ASP A 346 -9.39 21.21 11.39
CA ASP A 346 -8.23 21.70 10.64
C ASP A 346 -7.84 23.12 11.06
N CYS A 347 -8.81 24.03 11.23
CA CYS A 347 -8.53 25.37 11.76
C CYS A 347 -7.93 25.30 13.17
N ALA A 348 -8.44 24.43 14.03
CA ALA A 348 -7.98 24.30 15.41
C ALA A 348 -6.53 23.81 15.50
N THR A 349 -6.20 22.73 14.79
CA THR A 349 -4.86 22.15 14.75
C THR A 349 -3.86 23.05 14.01
N SER A 350 -4.30 23.76 12.96
CA SER A 350 -3.48 24.75 12.24
C SER A 350 -3.18 25.99 13.08
N ALA A 351 -4.11 26.42 13.94
CA ALA A 351 -3.88 27.53 14.87
C ALA A 351 -2.72 27.24 15.85
N LEU A 352 -2.57 25.99 16.29
CA LEU A 352 -1.42 25.57 17.12
C LEU A 352 -0.09 25.71 16.35
N ARG A 353 -0.06 25.42 15.05
CA ARG A 353 1.13 25.62 14.20
C ARG A 353 1.47 27.10 14.04
N CYS A 354 0.47 27.97 14.11
CA CYS A 354 0.64 29.42 14.02
C CYS A 354 1.11 30.08 15.34
N GLY A 355 1.25 29.32 16.43
CA GLY A 355 1.73 29.82 17.72
C GLY A 355 0.64 30.05 18.78
N ALA A 356 -0.59 29.57 18.54
CA ALA A 356 -1.68 29.70 19.51
C ALA A 356 -1.29 29.07 20.86
N ARG A 357 -1.57 29.79 21.97
CA ARG A 357 -1.31 29.28 23.33
C ARG A 357 -2.37 28.27 23.76
N ARG A 358 -3.62 28.47 23.33
CA ARG A 358 -4.78 27.62 23.64
C ARG A 358 -5.83 27.77 22.56
N VAL A 359 -6.52 26.68 22.24
CA VAL A 359 -7.58 26.66 21.22
C VAL A 359 -8.85 26.08 21.81
N PHE A 360 -9.96 26.79 21.64
CA PHE A 360 -11.31 26.33 21.97
C PHE A 360 -12.08 26.07 20.67
N VAL A 361 -12.56 24.84 20.50
CA VAL A 361 -13.53 24.48 19.46
C VAL A 361 -14.92 24.61 20.08
N VAL A 362 -15.69 25.58 19.60
CA VAL A 362 -17.00 25.95 20.14
C VAL A 362 -18.08 25.61 19.13
N PHE A 363 -19.14 24.95 19.57
CA PHE A 363 -20.21 24.50 18.69
C PHE A 363 -21.59 24.57 19.35
N ARG A 364 -22.59 24.91 18.54
CA ARG A 364 -23.97 25.21 18.98
C ARG A 364 -24.82 24.00 19.37
N LYS A 365 -24.25 22.79 19.41
CA LYS A 365 -24.94 21.52 19.73
C LYS A 365 -24.11 20.69 20.71
N GLY A 366 -24.50 19.44 20.96
CA GLY A 366 -23.76 18.51 21.82
C GLY A 366 -22.61 17.78 21.11
N PHE A 367 -21.78 17.08 21.88
CA PHE A 367 -20.68 16.26 21.33
C PHE A 367 -21.15 15.17 20.37
N THR A 368 -22.32 14.60 20.61
CA THR A 368 -22.96 13.59 19.73
C THR A 368 -23.40 14.16 18.38
N ASN A 369 -23.29 15.49 18.19
CA ASN A 369 -23.66 16.18 16.95
C ASN A 369 -22.43 16.73 16.19
N ILE A 370 -21.21 16.35 16.60
CA ILE A 370 -20.01 16.61 15.80
C ILE A 370 -20.19 15.93 14.44
N ARG A 371 -19.92 16.66 13.36
CA ARG A 371 -20.06 16.17 11.98
C ARG A 371 -18.79 15.54 11.44
N ALA A 372 -17.63 16.01 11.91
CA ALA A 372 -16.36 15.38 11.57
C ALA A 372 -16.30 13.96 12.12
N VAL A 373 -15.63 13.07 11.40
CA VAL A 373 -15.45 11.69 11.86
C VAL A 373 -14.57 11.62 13.11
N PRO A 374 -14.69 10.56 13.92
CA PRO A 374 -13.94 10.42 15.18
C PRO A 374 -12.42 10.56 15.00
N GLU A 375 -11.87 10.10 13.88
CA GLU A 375 -10.43 10.17 13.60
C GLU A 375 -9.95 11.62 13.46
N GLU A 376 -10.75 12.49 12.84
CA GLU A 376 -10.43 13.91 12.67
C GLU A 376 -10.55 14.67 13.99
N MET A 377 -11.58 14.36 14.78
CA MET A 377 -11.75 14.91 16.13
C MET A 377 -10.59 14.50 17.06
N GLU A 378 -10.10 13.27 16.96
CA GLU A 378 -9.04 12.76 17.83
C GLU A 378 -7.73 13.53 17.66
N LEU A 379 -7.41 14.01 16.45
CA LEU A 379 -6.21 14.83 16.20
C LEU A 379 -6.21 16.10 17.07
N ALA A 380 -7.30 16.88 17.02
CA ALA A 380 -7.42 18.09 17.83
C ALA A 380 -7.43 17.78 19.34
N LYS A 381 -8.04 16.66 19.74
CA LYS A 381 -8.11 16.24 21.14
C LYS A 381 -6.76 15.82 21.71
N GLU A 382 -5.97 15.06 20.96
CA GLU A 382 -4.61 14.66 21.36
C GLU A 382 -3.68 15.87 21.49
N GLU A 383 -3.89 16.88 20.66
CA GLU A 383 -3.21 18.17 20.71
C GLU A 383 -3.82 19.17 21.71
N ARG A 384 -4.69 18.68 22.61
CA ARG A 384 -5.26 19.43 23.74
C ARG A 384 -6.08 20.66 23.36
N CYS A 385 -6.74 20.65 22.20
CA CYS A 385 -7.84 21.57 21.95
C CYS A 385 -8.97 21.30 22.94
N GLU A 386 -9.63 22.36 23.40
CA GLU A 386 -10.78 22.27 24.30
C GLU A 386 -12.09 22.39 23.56
N PHE A 387 -13.08 21.60 23.97
CA PHE A 387 -14.36 21.51 23.28
C PHE A 387 -15.46 22.09 24.15
N LEU A 388 -16.15 23.12 23.65
CA LEU A 388 -17.23 23.79 24.35
C LEU A 388 -18.55 23.60 23.56
N PRO A 389 -19.35 22.59 23.93
CA PRO A 389 -20.64 22.33 23.29
C PRO A 389 -21.70 23.34 23.74
N PHE A 390 -22.85 23.33 23.07
CA PHE A 390 -24.06 24.06 23.43
C PHE A 390 -23.90 25.59 23.51
N LEU A 391 -23.09 26.18 22.63
CA LEU A 391 -22.84 27.63 22.60
C LEU A 391 -23.08 28.21 21.22
N SER A 392 -23.99 29.20 21.13
CA SER A 392 -24.27 29.97 19.92
C SER A 392 -23.63 31.36 20.02
N PRO A 393 -22.86 31.80 19.00
CA PRO A 393 -22.30 33.15 18.92
C PRO A 393 -23.32 34.26 19.11
N ARG A 394 -22.99 35.28 19.93
CA ARG A 394 -23.87 36.44 20.12
C ARG A 394 -23.20 37.79 19.87
N LYS A 395 -21.99 37.98 20.37
CA LYS A 395 -21.28 39.26 20.21
C LYS A 395 -19.77 39.10 20.30
N VAL A 396 -19.04 39.74 19.39
CA VAL A 396 -17.58 39.89 19.49
C VAL A 396 -17.26 41.17 20.26
N VAL A 397 -16.42 41.06 21.29
CA VAL A 397 -16.01 42.19 22.12
C VAL A 397 -14.66 42.71 21.65
N LEU A 398 -14.64 43.96 21.18
CA LEU A 398 -13.43 44.67 20.81
C LEU A 398 -12.98 45.62 21.93
N ARG A 399 -11.66 45.74 22.14
CA ARG A 399 -11.02 46.82 22.89
C ARG A 399 -9.80 47.30 22.13
N SER A 400 -9.67 48.62 21.99
CA SER A 400 -8.57 49.24 21.23
C SER A 400 -8.34 48.62 19.85
N GLY A 401 -9.43 48.25 19.16
CA GLY A 401 -9.38 47.67 17.82
C GLY A 401 -9.16 46.15 17.75
N HIS A 402 -8.87 45.46 18.85
CA HIS A 402 -8.61 44.01 18.87
C HIS A 402 -9.69 43.23 19.63
N ILE A 403 -9.90 41.97 19.22
CA ILE A 403 -10.77 41.04 19.94
C ILE A 403 -10.16 40.74 21.32
N VAL A 404 -10.98 40.81 22.36
CA VAL A 404 -10.59 40.44 23.73
C VAL A 404 -11.51 39.40 24.36
N ALA A 405 -12.69 39.19 23.79
CA ALA A 405 -13.65 38.17 24.20
C ALA A 405 -14.73 37.96 23.14
N MET A 406 -15.43 36.85 23.26
CA MET A 406 -16.66 36.55 22.53
C MET A 406 -17.75 36.12 23.52
N GLU A 407 -18.94 36.69 23.36
CA GLU A 407 -20.14 36.35 24.11
C GLU A 407 -20.98 35.35 23.32
N PHE A 408 -21.48 34.35 24.03
CA PHE A 408 -22.30 33.27 23.53
C PHE A 408 -23.57 33.18 24.37
N VAL A 409 -24.63 32.64 23.79
CA VAL A 409 -25.81 32.18 24.52
C VAL A 409 -25.81 30.65 24.54
N ARG A 410 -26.30 30.06 25.63
CA ARG A 410 -26.45 28.61 25.74
C ARG A 410 -27.49 28.13 24.73
N THR A 411 -27.28 26.95 24.18
CA THR A 411 -28.28 26.23 23.38
C THR A 411 -28.73 24.95 24.06
N GLU A 412 -29.95 24.51 23.76
CA GLU A 412 -30.45 23.20 24.17
C GLU A 412 -31.43 22.63 23.16
N GLN A 413 -31.64 21.31 23.23
CA GLN A 413 -32.61 20.61 22.40
C GLN A 413 -33.91 20.43 23.20
N GLY A 414 -35.01 20.95 22.67
CA GLY A 414 -36.34 20.74 23.22
C GLY A 414 -36.81 19.30 23.04
N SER A 415 -37.90 18.93 23.72
CA SER A 415 -38.53 17.60 23.58
C SER A 415 -39.06 17.32 22.17
N ASP A 416 -39.28 18.35 21.36
CA ASP A 416 -39.66 18.29 19.95
C ASP A 416 -38.47 18.07 19.00
N GLY A 417 -37.24 18.02 19.53
CA GLY A 417 -36.02 17.90 18.77
C GLY A 417 -35.49 19.21 18.19
N ASN A 418 -36.21 20.33 18.36
CA ASN A 418 -35.79 21.65 17.89
C ASN A 418 -34.74 22.25 18.83
N TRP A 419 -33.83 23.04 18.26
CA TRP A 419 -32.78 23.72 19.01
C TRP A 419 -33.24 25.12 19.40
N LYS A 420 -33.08 25.46 20.68
CA LYS A 420 -33.41 26.77 21.26
C LYS A 420 -32.16 27.45 21.80
N GLU A 421 -32.19 28.77 21.80
CA GLU A 421 -31.16 29.63 22.39
C GLU A 421 -31.72 30.28 23.66
N ASP A 422 -30.97 30.17 24.76
CA ASP A 422 -31.34 30.73 26.06
C ASP A 422 -30.64 32.09 26.25
N GLU A 423 -31.32 33.18 25.89
CA GLU A 423 -30.75 34.54 25.93
C GLU A 423 -30.30 34.97 27.34
N ASP A 424 -30.92 34.44 28.40
CA ASP A 424 -30.56 34.73 29.79
C ASP A 424 -29.28 33.99 30.25
N GLN A 425 -28.85 32.95 29.52
CA GLN A 425 -27.71 32.11 29.87
C GLN A 425 -26.50 32.45 28.99
N VAL A 426 -25.81 33.52 29.35
CA VAL A 426 -24.67 34.06 28.59
C VAL A 426 -23.33 33.51 29.09
N VAL A 427 -22.46 33.15 28.16
CA VAL A 427 -21.05 32.82 28.42
C VAL A 427 -20.16 33.85 27.74
N ARG A 428 -19.25 34.46 28.51
CA ARG A 428 -18.22 35.35 27.96
C ARG A 428 -16.86 34.68 28.00
N LEU A 429 -16.38 34.25 26.85
CA LEU A 429 -15.09 33.56 26.70
C LEU A 429 -14.02 34.56 26.25
N LYS A 430 -12.91 34.65 26.99
CA LYS A 430 -11.77 35.49 26.59
C LYS A 430 -11.06 34.88 25.39
N ALA A 431 -10.78 35.70 24.38
CA ALA A 431 -10.09 35.29 23.17
C ALA A 431 -9.40 36.48 22.52
N ASP A 432 -8.33 36.18 21.81
CA ASP A 432 -7.54 37.14 21.04
C ASP A 432 -7.82 36.96 19.53
N VAL A 433 -8.19 35.74 19.13
CA VAL A 433 -8.50 35.37 17.74
C VAL A 433 -9.80 34.57 17.68
N VAL A 434 -10.62 34.86 16.67
CA VAL A 434 -11.85 34.10 16.35
C VAL A 434 -11.78 33.63 14.90
N ILE A 435 -12.01 32.33 14.69
CA ILE A 435 -12.03 31.69 13.37
C ILE A 435 -13.42 31.08 13.14
N SER A 436 -14.15 31.57 12.15
CA SER A 436 -15.44 31.00 11.75
C SER A 436 -15.26 29.87 10.75
N ALA A 437 -15.74 28.67 11.08
CA ALA A 437 -15.67 27.46 10.26
C ALA A 437 -17.08 26.86 10.02
N PHE A 438 -18.03 27.71 9.60
CA PHE A 438 -19.43 27.32 9.37
C PHE A 438 -19.70 26.61 8.04
N GLY A 439 -18.65 26.35 7.26
CA GLY A 439 -18.73 25.79 5.92
C GLY A 439 -18.62 26.86 4.85
N SER A 440 -18.90 26.45 3.62
CA SER A 440 -18.75 27.29 2.42
C SER A 440 -20.04 27.27 1.62
N VAL A 441 -20.23 28.27 0.75
CA VAL A 441 -21.43 28.47 -0.07
C VAL A 441 -21.04 28.97 -1.45
N LEU A 442 -22.02 29.00 -2.36
CA LEU A 442 -21.98 29.77 -3.59
C LEU A 442 -22.85 31.02 -3.41
N SER A 443 -22.26 32.20 -3.48
CA SER A 443 -22.97 33.46 -3.23
C SER A 443 -22.59 34.61 -4.14
N ASP A 444 -21.46 34.54 -4.86
CA ASP A 444 -21.07 35.57 -5.81
C ASP A 444 -22.02 35.58 -7.01
N SER A 445 -22.81 36.66 -7.12
CA SER A 445 -23.81 36.83 -8.18
C SER A 445 -23.18 36.81 -9.58
N LYS A 446 -21.93 37.25 -9.73
CA LYS A 446 -21.21 37.21 -11.02
C LYS A 446 -20.83 35.79 -11.42
N VAL A 447 -20.56 34.91 -10.45
CA VAL A 447 -20.27 33.49 -10.73
C VAL A 447 -21.57 32.77 -11.08
N ILE A 448 -22.65 33.04 -10.34
CA ILE A 448 -23.98 32.48 -10.60
C ILE A 448 -24.48 32.89 -11.99
N GLU A 449 -24.42 34.18 -12.32
CA GLU A 449 -24.87 34.70 -13.62
C GLU A 449 -24.07 34.12 -14.79
N ALA A 450 -22.77 33.86 -14.60
CA ALA A 450 -21.92 33.24 -15.61
C ALA A 450 -22.30 31.77 -15.94
N MET A 451 -23.10 31.11 -15.08
CA MET A 451 -23.68 29.78 -15.30
C MET A 451 -25.05 29.81 -16.02
N THR A 452 -25.59 30.99 -16.32
CA THR A 452 -26.87 31.09 -17.05
C THR A 452 -26.77 30.37 -18.42
N PRO A 453 -27.78 29.56 -18.83
CA PRO A 453 -29.13 29.45 -18.27
C PRO A 453 -29.41 28.20 -17.43
N ILE A 454 -28.40 27.57 -16.81
CA ILE A 454 -28.65 26.34 -16.04
C ILE A 454 -29.60 26.61 -14.86
N LYS A 455 -30.44 25.61 -14.54
CA LYS A 455 -31.33 25.67 -13.38
C LYS A 455 -30.56 25.52 -12.08
N PHE A 456 -31.05 26.21 -11.05
CA PHE A 456 -30.57 26.10 -9.69
C PHE A 456 -31.67 25.53 -8.80
N ASN A 457 -31.28 24.67 -7.86
CA ASN A 457 -32.19 24.07 -6.91
C ASN A 457 -32.52 25.02 -5.73
N ARG A 458 -33.37 24.56 -4.81
CA ARG A 458 -33.79 25.33 -3.62
C ARG A 458 -32.65 25.77 -2.68
N TRP A 459 -31.47 25.17 -2.82
CA TRP A 459 -30.28 25.48 -2.01
C TRP A 459 -29.36 26.51 -2.69
N GLY A 460 -29.73 27.01 -3.87
CA GLY A 460 -28.91 27.96 -4.62
C GLY A 460 -27.69 27.31 -5.30
N LEU A 461 -27.74 26.00 -5.55
CA LEU A 461 -26.71 25.24 -6.27
C LEU A 461 -27.22 24.76 -7.63
N PRO A 462 -26.34 24.54 -8.63
CA PRO A 462 -26.72 23.94 -9.90
C PRO A 462 -27.50 22.64 -9.70
N GLU A 463 -28.66 22.54 -10.34
CA GLU A 463 -29.45 21.31 -10.34
C GLU A 463 -28.85 20.33 -11.37
N VAL A 464 -28.52 19.12 -10.91
CA VAL A 464 -28.02 18.03 -11.75
C VAL A 464 -28.87 16.78 -11.58
N ASP A 465 -28.91 15.96 -12.63
CA ASP A 465 -29.38 14.58 -12.51
C ASP A 465 -28.32 13.75 -11.76
N PRO A 466 -28.69 13.04 -10.68
CA PRO A 466 -27.74 12.38 -9.79
C PRO A 466 -27.06 11.14 -10.39
N GLU A 467 -27.60 10.59 -11.48
CA GLU A 467 -27.01 9.45 -12.18
C GLU A 467 -26.03 9.93 -13.26
N THR A 468 -26.39 10.99 -13.98
CA THR A 468 -25.63 11.44 -15.16
C THR A 468 -24.71 12.63 -14.88
N MET A 469 -24.92 13.33 -13.76
CA MET A 469 -24.29 14.61 -13.41
C MET A 469 -24.58 15.74 -14.41
N GLN A 470 -25.57 15.56 -15.28
CA GLN A 470 -25.97 16.52 -16.29
C GLN A 470 -26.86 17.61 -15.68
N THR A 471 -26.64 18.86 -16.06
CA THR A 471 -27.50 19.98 -15.66
C THR A 471 -28.77 20.06 -16.52
N SER A 472 -29.57 21.13 -16.38
CA SER A 472 -30.67 21.40 -17.30
C SER A 472 -30.22 21.69 -18.75
N GLU A 473 -28.95 22.01 -18.96
CA GLU A 473 -28.36 22.18 -20.29
C GLU A 473 -27.60 20.90 -20.69
N PRO A 474 -27.95 20.23 -21.82
CA PRO A 474 -27.41 18.91 -22.13
C PRO A 474 -25.88 18.82 -22.28
N TRP A 475 -25.24 19.94 -22.61
CA TRP A 475 -23.80 20.05 -22.83
C TRP A 475 -23.02 20.49 -21.58
N VAL A 476 -23.71 20.70 -20.46
CA VAL A 476 -23.14 21.19 -19.21
C VAL A 476 -23.40 20.20 -18.08
N PHE A 477 -22.33 19.80 -17.41
CA PHE A 477 -22.31 18.84 -16.31
C PHE A 477 -21.70 19.52 -15.08
N ALA A 478 -22.01 19.03 -13.88
CA ALA A 478 -21.42 19.56 -12.65
C ALA A 478 -21.23 18.46 -11.60
N GLY A 479 -20.21 18.59 -10.75
CA GLY A 479 -19.87 17.58 -9.75
C GLY A 479 -18.88 18.06 -8.68
N GLY A 480 -18.81 17.34 -7.56
CA GLY A 480 -18.10 17.76 -6.35
C GLY A 480 -18.95 18.68 -5.48
N ASP A 481 -18.35 19.46 -4.57
CA ASP A 481 -19.09 20.27 -3.59
C ASP A 481 -20.16 21.18 -4.23
N ILE A 482 -19.96 21.63 -5.47
CA ILE A 482 -20.90 22.48 -6.21
C ILE A 482 -22.23 21.79 -6.53
N SER A 483 -22.25 20.45 -6.62
CA SER A 483 -23.49 19.68 -6.82
C SER A 483 -24.34 19.63 -5.55
N GLY A 484 -23.71 19.82 -4.38
CA GLY A 484 -24.35 19.70 -3.08
C GLY A 484 -24.60 18.26 -2.62
N HIS A 485 -24.10 17.26 -3.36
CA HIS A 485 -24.20 15.84 -3.00
C HIS A 485 -22.95 15.32 -2.27
N ALA A 486 -21.76 15.68 -2.77
CA ALA A 486 -20.49 15.27 -2.19
C ALA A 486 -20.16 16.04 -0.90
N ASN A 487 -19.60 15.34 0.08
CA ASN A 487 -19.06 15.93 1.31
C ASN A 487 -17.57 15.58 1.52
N THR A 488 -17.00 14.75 0.64
CA THR A 488 -15.63 14.24 0.74
C THR A 488 -14.89 14.34 -0.59
N THR A 489 -13.56 14.27 -0.54
CA THR A 489 -12.72 14.22 -1.74
C THR A 489 -13.07 13.03 -2.64
N VAL A 490 -13.33 11.85 -2.07
CA VAL A 490 -13.59 10.63 -2.86
C VAL A 490 -14.96 10.67 -3.54
N GLU A 491 -15.97 11.27 -2.93
CA GLU A 491 -17.26 11.51 -3.58
C GLU A 491 -17.12 12.54 -4.70
N SER A 492 -16.35 13.62 -4.50
CA SER A 492 -16.07 14.59 -5.56
C SER A 492 -15.35 13.95 -6.75
N VAL A 493 -14.39 13.05 -6.48
CA VAL A 493 -13.73 12.26 -7.53
C VAL A 493 -14.75 11.38 -8.26
N ASN A 494 -15.68 10.76 -7.52
CA ASN A 494 -16.71 9.93 -8.12
C ASN A 494 -17.69 10.73 -8.99
N ASP A 495 -18.10 11.92 -8.57
CA ASP A 495 -18.95 12.79 -9.41
C ASP A 495 -18.26 13.10 -10.75
N GLY A 496 -16.96 13.40 -10.72
CA GLY A 496 -16.17 13.60 -11.95
C GLY A 496 -16.06 12.32 -12.80
N LYS A 497 -15.86 11.16 -12.17
CA LYS A 497 -15.82 9.85 -12.83
C LYS A 497 -17.15 9.57 -13.53
N GLN A 498 -18.26 9.74 -12.82
CA GLN A 498 -19.61 9.53 -13.33
C GLN A 498 -19.91 10.47 -14.49
N ALA A 499 -19.66 11.77 -14.31
CA ALA A 499 -19.86 12.78 -15.34
C ALA A 499 -19.08 12.47 -16.62
N SER A 500 -17.84 11.98 -16.52
CA SER A 500 -16.99 11.69 -17.69
C SER A 500 -17.64 10.69 -18.66
N TRP A 501 -18.34 9.67 -18.14
CA TRP A 501 -19.04 8.69 -18.97
C TRP A 501 -20.20 9.34 -19.72
N TYR A 502 -21.03 10.13 -19.03
CA TYR A 502 -22.20 10.75 -19.66
C TYR A 502 -21.84 11.94 -20.56
N MET A 503 -20.75 12.65 -20.27
CA MET A 503 -20.12 13.60 -21.19
C MET A 503 -19.65 12.89 -22.45
N HIS A 504 -19.01 11.73 -22.32
CA HIS A 504 -18.62 10.90 -23.45
C HIS A 504 -19.85 10.50 -24.29
N ARG A 505 -20.89 9.97 -23.65
CA ARG A 505 -22.14 9.61 -24.35
C ARG A 505 -22.77 10.80 -25.07
N TYR A 506 -22.81 11.95 -24.42
CA TYR A 506 -23.34 13.19 -24.99
C TYR A 506 -22.54 13.60 -26.23
N ILE A 507 -21.22 13.72 -26.15
CA ILE A 507 -20.38 14.12 -27.28
C ILE A 507 -20.51 13.14 -28.44
N GLN A 508 -20.42 11.83 -28.18
CA GLN A 508 -20.54 10.82 -29.24
C GLN A 508 -21.90 10.91 -29.95
N SER A 509 -22.98 11.24 -29.23
CA SER A 509 -24.30 11.41 -29.83
C SER A 509 -24.39 12.58 -30.82
N LEU A 510 -23.59 13.65 -30.63
CA LEU A 510 -23.53 14.78 -31.56
C LEU A 510 -22.93 14.36 -32.92
N TYR A 511 -22.06 13.35 -32.91
CA TYR A 511 -21.40 12.80 -34.08
C TYR A 511 -22.08 11.54 -34.63
N GLY A 512 -23.29 11.21 -34.17
CA GLY A 512 -24.03 10.03 -34.61
C GLY A 512 -23.39 8.70 -34.23
N ALA A 513 -22.46 8.69 -33.28
CA ALA A 513 -21.81 7.49 -32.78
C ALA A 513 -22.61 6.89 -31.61
N VAL A 514 -22.79 5.56 -31.65
CA VAL A 514 -23.46 4.82 -30.59
C VAL A 514 -22.43 4.27 -29.62
N VAL A 515 -22.66 4.52 -28.34
CA VAL A 515 -21.84 4.07 -27.21
C VAL A 515 -22.58 2.97 -26.44
N SER A 516 -21.82 2.11 -25.76
CA SER A 516 -22.39 1.04 -24.93
C SER A 516 -23.40 1.58 -23.92
N THR A 517 -24.46 0.82 -23.63
CA THR A 517 -25.40 1.16 -22.55
C THR A 517 -24.79 0.91 -21.19
N THR A 518 -23.80 0.02 -21.10
CA THR A 518 -23.07 -0.28 -19.88
C THR A 518 -21.82 0.61 -19.83
N PRO A 519 -21.55 1.31 -18.72
CA PRO A 519 -20.34 2.11 -18.58
C PRO A 519 -19.05 1.30 -18.74
N GLU A 520 -18.18 1.75 -19.65
CA GLU A 520 -16.90 1.11 -20.01
C GLU A 520 -15.74 2.10 -19.84
N LEU A 521 -15.61 2.68 -18.64
CA LEU A 521 -14.51 3.60 -18.35
C LEU A 521 -13.16 2.85 -18.35
N PRO A 522 -12.13 3.34 -19.06
CA PRO A 522 -10.84 2.66 -19.12
C PRO A 522 -10.07 2.71 -17.79
N LEU A 523 -9.30 1.64 -17.55
CA LEU A 523 -8.39 1.52 -16.42
C LEU A 523 -7.20 2.50 -16.50
N PHE A 524 -6.40 2.53 -15.45
CA PHE A 524 -5.12 3.25 -15.39
C PHE A 524 -4.01 2.42 -16.04
N TYR A 525 -3.17 3.02 -16.89
CA TYR A 525 -2.07 2.33 -17.57
C TYR A 525 -0.74 3.07 -17.43
N THR A 526 0.35 2.31 -17.42
CA THR A 526 1.74 2.81 -17.41
C THR A 526 2.61 2.02 -18.40
N PRO A 527 3.86 2.44 -18.68
CA PRO A 527 4.79 1.67 -19.51
C PRO A 527 5.05 0.25 -18.98
N ILE A 528 4.86 -0.02 -17.69
CA ILE A 528 4.98 -1.37 -17.12
C ILE A 528 3.98 -2.34 -17.78
N ASP A 529 2.78 -1.89 -18.14
CA ASP A 529 1.76 -2.75 -18.72
C ASP A 529 2.13 -3.29 -20.10
N LEU A 530 3.07 -2.62 -20.79
CA LEU A 530 3.59 -3.00 -22.10
C LEU A 530 4.68 -4.07 -22.03
N VAL A 531 5.17 -4.41 -20.83
CA VAL A 531 6.24 -5.39 -20.65
C VAL A 531 5.76 -6.78 -21.07
N ASP A 532 6.51 -7.38 -21.99
CA ASP A 532 6.30 -8.75 -22.44
C ASP A 532 6.81 -9.74 -21.38
N ILE A 533 5.88 -10.52 -20.85
CA ILE A 533 6.14 -11.60 -19.89
C ILE A 533 5.92 -12.98 -20.51
N SER A 534 5.81 -13.08 -21.84
CA SER A 534 5.70 -14.36 -22.53
C SER A 534 7.02 -15.14 -22.47
N VAL A 535 6.92 -16.46 -22.62
CA VAL A 535 8.08 -17.36 -22.58
C VAL A 535 7.87 -18.54 -23.51
N LEU A 536 8.95 -19.00 -24.14
CA LEU A 536 8.99 -20.22 -24.96
C LEU A 536 9.68 -21.32 -24.14
N MET A 537 9.05 -22.49 -24.03
CA MET A 537 9.61 -23.65 -23.35
C MET A 537 9.20 -24.92 -24.08
N ALA A 538 10.17 -25.80 -24.39
CA ALA A 538 9.93 -27.07 -25.09
C ALA A 538 9.08 -26.92 -26.37
N GLY A 539 9.30 -25.84 -27.13
CA GLY A 539 8.54 -25.54 -28.36
C GLY A 539 7.15 -24.92 -28.15
N LEU A 540 6.68 -24.79 -26.89
CA LEU A 540 5.39 -24.20 -26.55
C LEU A 540 5.54 -22.73 -26.16
N LYS A 541 4.68 -21.86 -26.71
CA LYS A 541 4.64 -20.43 -26.39
C LYS A 541 3.59 -20.14 -25.33
N PHE A 542 4.03 -19.64 -24.18
CA PHE A 542 3.19 -19.26 -23.07
C PHE A 542 3.01 -17.73 -23.06
N PRO A 543 1.78 -17.20 -22.95
CA PRO A 543 1.55 -15.76 -22.93
C PRO A 543 2.04 -15.10 -21.62
N ASN A 544 2.15 -15.89 -20.55
CA ASN A 544 2.78 -15.55 -19.27
C ASN A 544 3.26 -16.85 -18.61
N PRO A 545 4.20 -16.83 -17.65
CA PRO A 545 4.79 -18.05 -17.12
C PRO A 545 3.92 -18.73 -16.05
N PHE A 546 2.75 -18.20 -15.71
CA PHE A 546 1.94 -18.70 -14.58
C PHE A 546 0.85 -19.65 -15.06
N GLY A 547 0.73 -20.80 -14.40
CA GLY A 547 -0.29 -21.79 -14.70
C GLY A 547 -0.84 -22.50 -13.49
N ILE A 548 -1.98 -23.17 -13.67
CA ILE A 548 -2.59 -23.96 -12.61
C ILE A 548 -1.96 -25.34 -12.56
N ALA A 549 -1.50 -25.76 -11.38
CA ALA A 549 -0.98 -27.12 -11.18
C ALA A 549 -2.09 -28.17 -11.21
N SER A 550 -1.76 -29.43 -11.55
CA SER A 550 -2.69 -30.56 -11.46
C SER A 550 -3.06 -30.84 -10.01
N ALA A 551 -4.13 -30.19 -9.53
CA ALA A 551 -4.55 -30.17 -8.14
C ALA A 551 -6.03 -29.71 -8.02
N THR A 552 -6.48 -29.38 -6.79
CA THR A 552 -7.89 -29.01 -6.56
C THR A 552 -8.38 -27.81 -7.38
N PRO A 553 -7.56 -26.78 -7.71
CA PRO A 553 -8.02 -25.69 -8.58
C PRO A 553 -8.27 -26.12 -10.04
N ALA A 554 -7.82 -27.33 -10.43
CA ALA A 554 -8.04 -27.93 -11.74
C ALA A 554 -8.96 -29.18 -11.67
N THR A 555 -9.83 -29.27 -10.66
CA THR A 555 -10.74 -30.42 -10.46
C THR A 555 -11.71 -30.62 -11.63
N SER A 556 -12.14 -29.53 -12.28
CA SER A 556 -13.09 -29.60 -13.41
C SER A 556 -12.68 -28.64 -14.51
N SER A 557 -13.00 -28.98 -15.76
CA SER A 557 -12.71 -28.12 -16.91
C SER A 557 -13.36 -26.75 -16.81
N SER A 558 -14.56 -26.63 -16.23
CA SER A 558 -15.21 -25.34 -16.00
C SER A 558 -14.41 -24.41 -15.08
N MET A 559 -13.60 -24.96 -14.17
CA MET A 559 -12.67 -24.19 -13.34
C MET A 559 -11.49 -23.69 -14.17
N ILE A 560 -10.91 -24.59 -14.98
CA ILE A 560 -9.80 -24.25 -15.89
C ILE A 560 -10.25 -23.17 -16.90
N ARG A 561 -11.45 -23.29 -17.46
CA ARG A 561 -12.06 -22.27 -18.34
C ARG A 561 -12.11 -20.90 -17.66
N ARG A 562 -12.65 -20.82 -16.44
CA ARG A 562 -12.72 -19.55 -15.68
C ARG A 562 -11.34 -18.99 -15.33
N ALA A 563 -10.37 -19.85 -15.08
CA ALA A 563 -8.99 -19.39 -14.89
C ALA A 563 -8.39 -18.83 -16.17
N PHE A 564 -8.66 -19.46 -17.32
CA PHE A 564 -8.27 -18.91 -18.60
C PHE A 564 -8.96 -17.58 -18.92
N GLU A 565 -10.23 -17.42 -18.58
CA GLU A 565 -10.96 -16.15 -18.66
C GLU A 565 -10.32 -15.08 -17.76
N ALA A 566 -9.85 -15.46 -16.56
CA ALA A 566 -9.12 -14.56 -15.66
C ALA A 566 -7.71 -14.18 -16.14
N GLY A 567 -7.11 -14.93 -17.09
CA GLY A 567 -5.81 -14.61 -17.69
C GLY A 567 -4.66 -15.59 -17.41
N TRP A 568 -4.92 -16.75 -16.82
CA TRP A 568 -3.89 -17.77 -16.60
C TRP A 568 -3.28 -18.26 -17.92
N GLY A 569 -1.95 -18.38 -17.97
CA GLY A 569 -1.22 -18.68 -19.20
C GLY A 569 -1.32 -20.13 -19.66
N PHE A 570 -1.41 -21.07 -18.71
CA PHE A 570 -1.64 -22.50 -18.96
C PHE A 570 -2.30 -23.18 -17.77
N ALA A 571 -2.76 -24.42 -17.95
CA ALA A 571 -3.28 -25.23 -16.86
C ALA A 571 -2.91 -26.70 -17.05
N VAL A 572 -2.74 -27.40 -15.94
CA VAL A 572 -2.52 -28.85 -15.93
C VAL A 572 -3.77 -29.55 -15.42
N THR A 573 -4.33 -30.46 -16.21
CA THR A 573 -5.65 -31.06 -15.95
C THR A 573 -5.63 -32.08 -14.83
N LYS A 574 -6.83 -32.46 -14.37
CA LYS A 574 -7.09 -33.70 -13.63
C LYS A 574 -7.80 -34.75 -14.50
N THR A 575 -7.37 -34.89 -15.77
CA THR A 575 -7.98 -35.62 -16.90
C THR A 575 -8.98 -34.75 -17.71
N PHE A 576 -8.85 -34.77 -19.06
CA PHE A 576 -9.62 -34.13 -20.20
C PHE A 576 -9.41 -32.63 -20.59
N SER A 577 -9.76 -32.24 -21.85
CA SER A 577 -9.22 -31.07 -22.61
C SER A 577 -10.10 -29.80 -22.86
N LEU A 578 -9.46 -28.67 -23.27
CA LEU A 578 -9.95 -27.29 -23.58
C LEU A 578 -8.97 -26.53 -24.55
N ASP A 579 -9.34 -25.33 -25.06
CA ASP A 579 -8.71 -24.61 -26.20
C ASP A 579 -7.45 -23.73 -25.95
N LYS A 580 -6.93 -23.57 -24.71
CA LYS A 580 -5.63 -22.88 -24.42
C LYS A 580 -4.56 -23.88 -24.00
N ILE A 581 -3.27 -23.48 -23.92
CA ILE A 581 -2.16 -24.37 -23.55
C ILE A 581 -2.54 -25.26 -22.37
N LEU A 582 -2.75 -26.53 -22.70
CA LEU A 582 -3.29 -27.50 -21.79
C LEU A 582 -2.34 -28.68 -21.68
N ILE A 583 -1.84 -28.87 -20.47
CA ILE A 583 -0.98 -29.99 -20.16
C ILE A 583 -1.85 -31.08 -19.52
N ALA A 584 -2.00 -32.23 -20.20
CA ALA A 584 -2.78 -33.33 -19.65
C ALA A 584 -1.96 -34.11 -18.62
N SER A 585 -2.34 -34.03 -17.33
CA SER A 585 -1.70 -34.88 -16.32
C SER A 585 -2.27 -36.29 -16.40
N ILE A 586 -1.41 -37.28 -16.67
CA ILE A 586 -1.79 -38.69 -16.77
C ILE A 586 -0.97 -39.56 -15.80
N MET A 587 -1.54 -40.70 -15.40
CA MET A 587 -0.92 -41.65 -14.47
C MET A 587 -1.43 -43.05 -14.76
N CYS A 588 -0.50 -43.99 -14.92
CA CYS A 588 -0.79 -45.42 -15.08
C CYS A 588 0.01 -46.25 -14.07
N SER A 589 -0.27 -47.54 -14.05
CA SER A 589 0.59 -48.52 -13.41
C SER A 589 1.93 -48.64 -14.15
N TYR A 590 2.90 -49.39 -13.62
CA TYR A 590 4.14 -49.69 -14.36
C TYR A 590 3.85 -50.72 -15.47
N SER A 591 3.08 -50.31 -16.47
CA SER A 591 2.62 -51.07 -17.63
C SER A 591 2.88 -50.26 -18.90
N LYS A 592 3.64 -50.84 -19.82
CA LYS A 592 3.96 -50.19 -21.09
C LYS A 592 2.70 -49.89 -21.90
N ASP A 593 1.76 -50.84 -21.95
CA ASP A 593 0.56 -50.72 -22.77
C ASP A 593 -0.35 -49.61 -22.22
N ASP A 594 -0.56 -49.56 -20.90
CA ASP A 594 -1.39 -48.52 -20.26
C ASP A 594 -0.83 -47.11 -20.54
N TRP A 595 0.49 -46.91 -20.37
CA TRP A 595 1.13 -45.62 -20.63
C TRP A 595 1.06 -45.25 -22.12
N THR A 596 1.19 -46.24 -23.02
CA THR A 596 1.10 -46.03 -24.47
C THR A 596 -0.31 -45.64 -24.89
N GLU A 597 -1.33 -46.34 -24.39
CA GLU A 597 -2.73 -46.08 -24.69
C GLU A 597 -3.16 -44.71 -24.16
N LEU A 598 -2.95 -44.45 -22.86
CA LEU A 598 -3.42 -43.22 -22.23
C LEU A 598 -2.71 -41.97 -22.77
N SER A 599 -1.42 -42.05 -23.08
CA SER A 599 -0.69 -40.93 -23.69
C SER A 599 -1.21 -40.60 -25.09
N LYS A 600 -1.47 -41.61 -25.93
CA LYS A 600 -2.09 -41.42 -27.25
C LYS A 600 -3.50 -40.86 -27.16
N MET A 601 -4.30 -41.32 -26.20
CA MET A 601 -5.65 -40.76 -25.97
C MET A 601 -5.59 -39.27 -25.60
N ALA A 602 -4.65 -38.89 -24.73
CA ALA A 602 -4.48 -37.50 -24.32
C ALA A 602 -3.98 -36.61 -25.47
N GLU A 603 -3.03 -37.09 -26.28
CA GLU A 603 -2.57 -36.40 -27.50
C GLU A 603 -3.71 -36.27 -28.53
N ALA A 604 -4.46 -37.34 -28.79
CA ALA A 604 -5.59 -37.32 -29.71
C ALA A 604 -6.72 -36.39 -29.26
N ALA A 605 -6.85 -36.15 -27.95
CA ALA A 605 -7.78 -35.18 -27.38
C ALA A 605 -7.31 -33.71 -27.53
N GLY A 606 -6.15 -33.48 -28.14
CA GLY A 606 -5.63 -32.15 -28.46
C GLY A 606 -4.82 -31.50 -27.35
N ALA A 607 -4.25 -32.25 -26.41
CA ALA A 607 -3.36 -31.69 -25.40
C ALA A 607 -2.07 -31.14 -26.05
N ASP A 608 -1.63 -29.95 -25.66
CA ASP A 608 -0.38 -29.34 -26.15
C ASP A 608 0.86 -30.06 -25.63
N ALA A 609 0.75 -30.65 -24.43
CA ALA A 609 1.77 -31.49 -23.81
C ALA A 609 1.17 -32.44 -22.78
N LEU A 610 1.96 -33.40 -22.32
CA LEU A 610 1.60 -34.30 -21.22
C LEU A 610 2.43 -34.01 -19.95
N GLU A 611 1.83 -34.21 -18.79
CA GLU A 611 2.55 -34.28 -17.51
C GLU A 611 2.41 -35.70 -16.92
N LEU A 612 3.52 -36.41 -16.81
CA LEU A 612 3.53 -37.77 -16.26
C LEU A 612 3.56 -37.69 -14.75
N ASN A 613 2.47 -38.05 -14.09
CA ASN A 613 2.36 -38.00 -12.64
C ASN A 613 3.02 -39.23 -12.00
N LEU A 614 4.33 -39.15 -11.80
CA LEU A 614 5.13 -40.22 -11.18
C LEU A 614 5.29 -40.01 -9.66
N SER A 615 4.45 -39.18 -9.05
CA SER A 615 4.81 -38.60 -7.75
C SER A 615 3.67 -38.51 -6.74
N CYS A 616 2.44 -38.86 -7.11
CA CYS A 616 1.30 -38.80 -6.20
C CYS A 616 1.46 -39.81 -5.04
N PRO A 617 1.42 -39.39 -3.76
CA PRO A 617 1.51 -40.29 -2.62
C PRO A 617 0.16 -40.93 -2.23
N HIS A 618 -0.97 -40.34 -2.63
CA HIS A 618 -2.30 -40.70 -2.12
C HIS A 618 -2.81 -42.06 -2.64
N GLY A 619 -2.56 -43.13 -1.89
CA GLY A 619 -3.10 -44.48 -2.16
C GLY A 619 -2.54 -45.17 -3.41
N MET A 620 -1.53 -44.58 -4.05
CA MET A 620 -0.94 -45.08 -5.31
C MET A 620 0.31 -45.93 -5.08
N GLY A 621 1.07 -45.66 -4.01
CA GLY A 621 2.27 -46.45 -3.69
C GLY A 621 1.96 -47.92 -3.44
N GLU A 622 0.86 -48.20 -2.73
CA GLU A 622 0.35 -49.57 -2.48
C GLU A 622 -0.08 -50.30 -3.75
N ARG A 623 -0.26 -49.58 -4.86
CA ARG A 623 -0.64 -50.12 -6.17
C ARG A 623 0.52 -50.15 -7.16
N GLY A 624 1.75 -49.84 -6.71
CA GLY A 624 2.94 -49.76 -7.57
C GLY A 624 2.89 -48.61 -8.58
N MET A 625 2.21 -47.51 -8.26
CA MET A 625 2.01 -46.35 -9.16
C MET A 625 2.40 -45.05 -8.47
N GLY A 626 2.50 -43.96 -9.25
CA GLY A 626 2.79 -42.63 -8.70
C GLY A 626 4.14 -42.63 -7.97
N LEU A 627 4.14 -42.22 -6.70
CA LEU A 627 5.35 -42.10 -5.88
C LEU A 627 6.25 -43.35 -5.91
N ALA A 628 5.66 -44.56 -5.98
CA ALA A 628 6.43 -45.81 -6.05
C ALA A 628 7.32 -45.90 -7.31
N CYS A 629 6.89 -45.31 -8.44
CA CYS A 629 7.69 -45.25 -9.66
C CYS A 629 8.67 -44.08 -9.62
N GLY A 630 8.25 -42.89 -9.18
CA GLY A 630 9.07 -41.68 -9.22
C GLY A 630 10.26 -41.63 -8.26
N GLN A 631 10.40 -42.64 -7.39
CA GLN A 631 11.55 -42.79 -6.50
C GLN A 631 12.67 -43.64 -7.10
N ASP A 632 12.41 -44.34 -8.21
CA ASP A 632 13.36 -45.22 -8.87
C ASP A 632 13.76 -44.67 -10.25
N PRO A 633 15.03 -44.30 -10.47
CA PRO A 633 15.51 -43.81 -11.76
C PRO A 633 15.23 -44.78 -12.93
N GLU A 634 15.30 -46.09 -12.72
CA GLU A 634 15.08 -47.08 -13.78
C GLU A 634 13.63 -47.07 -14.26
N LEU A 635 12.68 -47.07 -13.33
CA LEU A 635 11.25 -47.04 -13.65
C LEU A 635 10.88 -45.73 -14.37
N VAL A 636 11.40 -44.60 -13.90
CA VAL A 636 11.16 -43.29 -14.53
C VAL A 636 11.70 -43.25 -15.96
N ARG A 637 12.92 -43.74 -16.19
CA ARG A 637 13.52 -43.83 -17.53
C ARG A 637 12.67 -44.67 -18.48
N ASN A 638 12.21 -45.83 -18.02
CA ASN A 638 11.42 -46.75 -18.84
C ASN A 638 10.04 -46.17 -19.17
N ILE A 639 9.34 -45.57 -18.21
CA ILE A 639 8.06 -44.91 -18.45
C ILE A 639 8.21 -43.78 -19.49
N CYS A 640 9.21 -42.91 -19.31
CA CYS A 640 9.46 -41.83 -20.26
C CYS A 640 9.77 -42.38 -21.65
N ARG A 641 10.55 -43.47 -21.76
CA ARG A 641 10.84 -44.13 -23.04
C ARG A 641 9.58 -44.66 -23.73
N TRP A 642 8.66 -45.26 -22.96
CA TRP A 642 7.39 -45.74 -23.51
C TRP A 642 6.52 -44.61 -24.03
N VAL A 643 6.37 -43.54 -23.25
CA VAL A 643 5.58 -42.37 -23.65
C VAL A 643 6.21 -41.68 -24.86
N ARG A 644 7.53 -41.49 -24.89
CA ARG A 644 8.22 -40.87 -26.04
C ARG A 644 7.99 -41.64 -27.34
N GLN A 645 7.94 -42.96 -27.28
CA GLN A 645 7.63 -43.82 -28.43
C GLN A 645 6.16 -43.75 -28.85
N ALA A 646 5.27 -43.35 -27.94
CA ALA A 646 3.83 -43.36 -28.14
C ALA A 646 3.30 -42.05 -28.76
N VAL A 647 3.87 -40.90 -28.37
CA VAL A 647 3.37 -39.56 -28.74
C VAL A 647 4.46 -38.70 -29.40
N GLN A 648 4.05 -37.65 -30.12
CA GLN A 648 4.93 -36.65 -30.75
C GLN A 648 4.94 -35.32 -29.98
N ILE A 649 3.85 -34.97 -29.29
CA ILE A 649 3.81 -33.78 -28.44
C ILE A 649 4.85 -33.84 -27.30
N PRO A 650 5.25 -32.68 -26.75
CA PRO A 650 6.14 -32.65 -25.60
C PRO A 650 5.53 -33.32 -24.37
N PHE A 651 6.37 -33.91 -23.51
CA PHE A 651 5.93 -34.38 -22.19
C PHE A 651 6.95 -34.14 -21.09
N PHE A 652 6.43 -33.95 -19.88
CA PHE A 652 7.20 -33.60 -18.69
C PHE A 652 6.99 -34.63 -17.58
N ALA A 653 8.07 -35.15 -17.00
CA ALA A 653 7.96 -36.02 -15.82
C ALA A 653 7.78 -35.19 -14.55
N LYS A 654 6.67 -35.35 -13.82
CA LYS A 654 6.47 -34.67 -12.53
C LYS A 654 7.18 -35.44 -11.43
N LEU A 655 8.19 -34.81 -10.83
CA LEU A 655 9.11 -35.42 -9.87
C LEU A 655 8.64 -35.26 -8.43
N THR A 656 9.00 -36.23 -7.60
CA THR A 656 8.70 -36.24 -6.17
C THR A 656 9.90 -35.63 -5.43
N PRO A 657 9.69 -34.77 -4.42
CA PRO A 657 10.79 -34.32 -3.56
C PRO A 657 11.19 -35.39 -2.54
N ASN A 658 10.45 -36.50 -2.45
CA ASN A 658 10.63 -37.55 -1.44
C ASN A 658 11.66 -38.60 -1.92
N VAL A 659 12.82 -38.12 -2.36
CA VAL A 659 13.97 -38.92 -2.83
C VAL A 659 15.25 -38.36 -2.25
N THR A 660 16.27 -39.22 -2.10
CA THR A 660 17.59 -38.78 -1.63
C THR A 660 18.23 -37.79 -2.60
N ASP A 661 18.17 -38.10 -3.90
CA ASP A 661 18.73 -37.27 -4.95
C ASP A 661 17.76 -37.15 -6.12
N ILE A 662 17.12 -36.00 -6.22
CA ILE A 662 16.15 -35.69 -7.28
C ILE A 662 16.82 -35.49 -8.64
N VAL A 663 18.12 -35.17 -8.68
CA VAL A 663 18.86 -34.99 -9.93
C VAL A 663 18.93 -36.31 -10.68
N ASN A 664 19.19 -37.43 -10.00
CA ASN A 664 19.22 -38.76 -10.63
C ASN A 664 17.89 -39.13 -11.30
N ILE A 665 16.77 -38.72 -10.71
CA ILE A 665 15.44 -38.93 -11.28
C ILE A 665 15.23 -38.03 -12.51
N ALA A 666 15.65 -36.77 -12.44
CA ALA A 666 15.58 -35.84 -13.57
C ALA A 666 16.44 -36.30 -14.76
N VAL A 667 17.66 -36.78 -14.49
CA VAL A 667 18.57 -37.39 -15.49
C VAL A 667 17.89 -38.59 -16.13
N ALA A 668 17.33 -39.49 -15.34
CA ALA A 668 16.61 -40.66 -15.87
C ALA A 668 15.41 -40.28 -16.75
N ALA A 669 14.65 -39.24 -16.39
CA ALA A 669 13.57 -38.74 -17.22
C ALA A 669 14.08 -38.19 -18.56
N GLN A 670 15.16 -37.40 -18.54
CA GLN A 670 15.81 -36.87 -19.75
C GLN A 670 16.34 -38.00 -20.64
N GLU A 671 17.05 -38.98 -20.08
CA GLU A 671 17.55 -40.17 -20.80
C GLU A 671 16.42 -41.03 -21.39
N GLY A 672 15.25 -41.01 -20.74
CA GLY A 672 14.02 -41.63 -21.25
C GLY A 672 13.34 -40.86 -22.37
N GLY A 673 13.79 -39.64 -22.67
CA GLY A 673 13.25 -38.80 -23.74
C GLY A 673 12.18 -37.81 -23.30
N ALA A 674 12.06 -37.50 -22.00
CA ALA A 674 11.22 -36.39 -21.55
C ALA A 674 11.75 -35.06 -22.07
N ASP A 675 10.85 -34.14 -22.43
CA ASP A 675 11.19 -32.80 -22.92
C ASP A 675 11.46 -31.81 -21.79
N GLY A 676 11.26 -32.24 -20.55
CA GLY A 676 11.47 -31.47 -19.33
C GLY A 676 10.93 -32.19 -18.10
N VAL A 677 10.97 -31.50 -16.96
CA VAL A 677 10.44 -32.02 -15.69
C VAL A 677 9.61 -30.98 -14.95
N THR A 678 8.61 -31.45 -14.20
CA THR A 678 7.90 -30.62 -13.22
C THR A 678 8.49 -30.86 -11.83
N ALA A 679 9.08 -29.84 -11.22
CA ALA A 679 9.75 -29.90 -9.92
C ALA A 679 9.08 -28.95 -8.91
N THR A 680 8.36 -29.44 -7.90
CA THR A 680 8.15 -30.85 -7.50
C THR A 680 6.72 -31.09 -7.03
N ASN A 681 6.33 -32.36 -6.89
CA ASN A 681 5.10 -32.72 -6.17
C ASN A 681 5.20 -32.38 -4.66
N THR A 682 4.17 -32.73 -3.90
CA THR A 682 4.08 -32.55 -2.45
C THR A 682 5.14 -33.31 -1.64
N VAL A 683 5.48 -32.78 -0.47
CA VAL A 683 6.40 -33.42 0.50
C VAL A 683 5.59 -34.35 1.40
N SER A 684 6.00 -35.59 1.58
CA SER A 684 5.29 -36.55 2.43
C SER A 684 5.37 -36.13 3.90
N GLY A 685 4.24 -36.20 4.62
CA GLY A 685 4.21 -35.83 6.04
C GLY A 685 2.90 -36.15 6.76
N LEU A 686 2.92 -35.93 8.08
CA LEU A 686 1.77 -35.99 8.97
C LEU A 686 1.57 -34.59 9.57
N MET A 687 0.41 -33.96 9.32
CA MET A 687 0.20 -32.55 9.69
C MET A 687 0.11 -32.35 11.20
N GLY A 688 -0.49 -33.29 11.93
CA GLY A 688 -0.56 -33.23 13.37
C GLY A 688 -1.48 -34.27 14.00
N LEU A 689 -1.38 -34.36 15.32
CA LEU A 689 -2.24 -35.13 16.19
C LEU A 689 -2.95 -34.16 17.16
N LYS A 690 -4.15 -34.52 17.57
CA LYS A 690 -4.86 -33.88 18.68
C LYS A 690 -4.23 -34.30 20.02
N ALA A 691 -4.62 -33.62 21.09
CA ALA A 691 -4.14 -33.90 22.45
C ALA A 691 -4.46 -35.32 22.93
N ASP A 692 -5.50 -35.96 22.39
CA ASP A 692 -5.87 -37.35 22.66
C ASP A 692 -5.10 -38.38 21.80
N GLY A 693 -4.17 -37.92 20.95
CA GLY A 693 -3.39 -38.75 20.03
C GLY A 693 -4.06 -39.05 18.70
N THR A 694 -5.31 -38.64 18.48
CA THR A 694 -6.01 -38.88 17.20
C THR A 694 -5.48 -37.95 16.10
N PRO A 695 -5.39 -38.41 14.83
CA PRO A 695 -4.82 -37.59 13.75
C PRO A 695 -5.78 -36.52 13.23
N TRP A 696 -5.23 -35.55 12.49
CA TRP A 696 -6.01 -34.68 11.60
C TRP A 696 -5.34 -34.60 10.21
N PRO A 697 -6.02 -34.99 9.12
CA PRO A 697 -7.41 -35.47 9.06
C PRO A 697 -7.59 -36.89 9.65
N ALA A 698 -8.80 -37.18 10.13
CA ALA A 698 -9.23 -38.50 10.63
C ALA A 698 -10.38 -39.05 9.77
N VAL A 699 -10.29 -40.32 9.37
CA VAL A 699 -11.23 -40.99 8.46
C VAL A 699 -11.88 -42.20 9.12
N GLY A 700 -13.21 -42.29 8.98
CA GLY A 700 -14.03 -43.40 9.47
C GLY A 700 -14.17 -43.48 10.99
N ALA A 701 -14.96 -44.45 11.47
CA ALA A 701 -15.21 -44.64 12.91
C ALA A 701 -13.94 -44.96 13.71
N GLY A 702 -12.94 -45.58 13.08
CA GLY A 702 -11.64 -45.86 13.70
C GLY A 702 -10.69 -44.66 13.75
N LEU A 703 -11.12 -43.46 13.29
CA LEU A 703 -10.35 -42.21 13.30
C LEU A 703 -8.94 -42.36 12.71
N ARG A 704 -8.82 -43.12 11.61
CA ARG A 704 -7.51 -43.47 11.02
C ARG A 704 -7.02 -42.36 10.09
N THR A 705 -5.72 -42.36 9.82
CA THR A 705 -5.10 -41.51 8.80
C THR A 705 -4.01 -42.28 8.06
N THR A 706 -3.46 -41.68 7.02
CA THR A 706 -2.22 -42.10 6.35
C THR A 706 -1.36 -40.87 6.07
N TYR A 707 -0.09 -41.05 5.70
CA TYR A 707 0.76 -39.93 5.34
C TYR A 707 0.21 -39.19 4.12
N GLY A 708 0.08 -37.87 4.24
CA GLY A 708 -0.40 -36.99 3.19
C GLY A 708 0.74 -36.23 2.50
N GLY A 709 0.36 -35.40 1.53
CA GLY A 709 1.27 -34.46 0.88
C GLY A 709 1.16 -33.04 1.43
N VAL A 710 2.25 -32.49 1.96
CA VAL A 710 2.39 -31.09 2.36
C VAL A 710 2.64 -30.23 1.12
N SER A 711 1.93 -29.09 1.03
CA SER A 711 2.03 -28.10 -0.05
C SER A 711 2.15 -26.67 0.51
N GLY A 712 2.20 -25.67 -0.37
CA GLY A 712 2.23 -24.26 0.00
C GLY A 712 3.62 -23.75 0.41
N ASN A 713 3.66 -22.57 1.03
CA ASN A 713 4.91 -21.84 1.30
C ASN A 713 5.90 -22.60 2.19
N ALA A 714 5.40 -23.50 3.05
CA ALA A 714 6.21 -24.33 3.91
C ALA A 714 7.21 -25.21 3.13
N ILE A 715 6.87 -25.62 1.89
CA ILE A 715 7.73 -26.47 1.06
C ILE A 715 8.54 -25.69 0.03
N ARG A 716 8.38 -24.36 -0.07
CA ARG A 716 9.10 -23.53 -1.05
C ARG A 716 10.62 -23.73 -1.00
N PRO A 717 11.29 -23.79 0.17
CA PRO A 717 12.74 -24.02 0.22
C PRO A 717 13.16 -25.36 -0.40
N ILE A 718 12.35 -26.41 -0.24
CA ILE A 718 12.60 -27.74 -0.81
C ILE A 718 12.46 -27.69 -2.34
N ALA A 719 11.42 -27.02 -2.84
CA ALA A 719 11.20 -26.85 -4.27
C ALA A 719 12.27 -25.98 -4.94
N LEU A 720 12.69 -24.86 -4.32
CA LEU A 720 13.79 -24.01 -4.82
C LEU A 720 15.11 -24.80 -4.90
N ARG A 721 15.43 -25.60 -3.88
CA ARG A 721 16.57 -26.51 -3.90
C ARG A 721 16.48 -27.50 -5.05
N ALA A 722 15.33 -28.13 -5.25
CA ALA A 722 15.13 -29.11 -6.33
C ALA A 722 15.33 -28.47 -7.71
N VAL A 723 14.66 -27.34 -7.97
CA VAL A 723 14.74 -26.61 -9.24
C VAL A 723 16.18 -26.19 -9.54
N SER A 724 16.85 -25.55 -8.58
CA SER A 724 18.24 -25.09 -8.77
C SER A 724 19.24 -26.25 -8.93
N ALA A 725 19.08 -27.35 -8.19
CA ALA A 725 19.93 -28.53 -8.34
C ALA A 725 19.78 -29.17 -9.72
N ILE A 726 18.53 -29.34 -10.20
CA ILE A 726 18.26 -29.88 -11.54
C ILE A 726 18.81 -28.94 -12.62
N ALA A 727 18.56 -27.64 -12.51
CA ALA A 727 19.03 -26.67 -13.51
C ALA A 727 20.56 -26.59 -13.61
N ARG A 728 21.29 -26.78 -12.50
CA ARG A 728 22.76 -26.87 -12.49
C ARG A 728 23.27 -28.16 -13.12
N ALA A 729 22.61 -29.29 -12.82
CA ALA A 729 23.04 -30.59 -13.30
C ALA A 729 22.67 -30.82 -14.79
N LEU A 730 21.56 -30.25 -15.24
CA LEU A 730 21.03 -30.39 -16.60
C LEU A 730 20.80 -28.99 -17.22
N PRO A 731 21.86 -28.25 -17.58
CA PRO A 731 21.72 -26.90 -18.14
C PRO A 731 20.85 -26.88 -19.40
N GLY A 732 19.86 -26.00 -19.43
CA GLY A 732 18.92 -25.85 -20.55
C GLY A 732 17.80 -26.88 -20.61
N PHE A 733 17.77 -27.88 -19.71
CA PHE A 733 16.66 -28.81 -19.63
C PHE A 733 15.42 -28.10 -19.05
N PRO A 734 14.26 -28.11 -19.74
CA PRO A 734 13.08 -27.39 -19.30
C PRO A 734 12.55 -27.83 -17.92
N ILE A 735 12.27 -26.85 -17.06
CA ILE A 735 11.72 -27.07 -15.72
C ILE A 735 10.43 -26.27 -15.53
N LEU A 736 9.36 -26.96 -15.15
CA LEU A 736 8.11 -26.38 -14.65
C LEU A 736 8.19 -26.38 -13.12
N ALA A 737 8.33 -25.22 -12.49
CA ALA A 737 8.42 -25.14 -11.04
C ALA A 737 7.06 -25.25 -10.37
N THR A 738 6.99 -25.94 -9.24
CA THR A 738 5.83 -25.93 -8.35
C THR A 738 6.21 -26.24 -6.91
N GLY A 739 5.61 -25.52 -5.96
CA GLY A 739 5.93 -25.62 -4.54
C GLY A 739 6.01 -24.25 -3.86
N GLY A 740 4.86 -23.76 -3.37
CA GLY A 740 4.80 -22.51 -2.61
C GLY A 740 5.01 -21.24 -3.41
N ILE A 741 4.75 -21.23 -4.72
CA ILE A 741 4.66 -19.99 -5.52
C ILE A 741 3.33 -19.31 -5.18
N ASP A 742 3.39 -18.07 -4.72
CA ASP A 742 2.23 -17.31 -4.25
C ASP A 742 2.20 -15.84 -4.66
N SER A 743 3.18 -15.40 -5.46
CA SER A 743 3.41 -13.99 -5.82
C SER A 743 4.32 -13.91 -7.05
N ALA A 744 4.35 -12.74 -7.70
CA ALA A 744 5.32 -12.45 -8.75
C ALA A 744 6.78 -12.52 -8.23
N GLU A 745 7.02 -12.04 -7.01
CA GLU A 745 8.35 -12.08 -6.37
C GLU A 745 8.83 -13.53 -6.17
N SER A 746 8.00 -14.40 -5.57
CA SER A 746 8.35 -15.82 -5.42
C SER A 746 8.45 -16.53 -6.77
N GLY A 747 7.60 -16.20 -7.74
CA GLY A 747 7.70 -16.70 -9.11
C GLY A 747 9.04 -16.37 -9.77
N LEU A 748 9.50 -15.12 -9.64
CA LEU A 748 10.80 -14.67 -10.16
C LEU A 748 11.97 -15.41 -9.50
N GLN A 749 11.87 -15.79 -8.21
CA GLN A 749 12.88 -16.63 -7.56
C GLN A 749 13.03 -17.99 -8.25
N PHE A 750 11.92 -18.61 -8.66
CA PHE A 750 11.96 -19.88 -9.38
C PHE A 750 12.49 -19.73 -10.81
N LEU A 751 12.13 -18.64 -11.50
CA LEU A 751 12.72 -18.30 -12.80
C LEU A 751 14.24 -18.15 -12.67
N HIS A 752 14.71 -17.32 -11.73
CA HIS A 752 16.14 -17.17 -11.43
C HIS A 752 16.82 -18.48 -11.04
N SER A 753 16.09 -19.43 -10.45
CA SER A 753 16.61 -20.76 -10.09
C SER A 753 16.68 -21.74 -11.26
N GLY A 754 16.16 -21.37 -12.44
CA GLY A 754 16.26 -22.17 -13.68
C GLY A 754 14.94 -22.69 -14.23
N ALA A 755 13.80 -22.41 -13.59
CA ALA A 755 12.50 -22.75 -14.14
C ALA A 755 12.10 -21.81 -15.29
N SER A 756 11.31 -22.32 -16.24
CA SER A 756 10.77 -21.51 -17.34
C SER A 756 9.31 -21.11 -17.12
N VAL A 757 8.53 -21.98 -16.47
CA VAL A 757 7.12 -21.74 -16.12
C VAL A 757 6.81 -22.18 -14.69
N LEU A 758 5.70 -21.71 -14.14
CA LEU A 758 5.38 -21.64 -12.72
C LEU A 758 3.97 -22.19 -12.47
N GLN A 759 3.84 -23.40 -11.89
CA GLN A 759 2.54 -23.96 -11.53
C GLN A 759 2.13 -23.60 -10.09
N VAL A 760 0.88 -23.18 -9.93
CA VAL A 760 0.30 -22.69 -8.67
C VAL A 760 -0.87 -23.58 -8.23
N CYS A 761 -0.94 -23.85 -6.92
CA CYS A 761 -2.07 -24.55 -6.28
C CYS A 761 -2.50 -23.85 -4.99
N SER A 762 -1.65 -23.92 -3.95
CA SER A 762 -2.04 -23.51 -2.59
C SER A 762 -2.39 -22.03 -2.48
N ALA A 763 -1.77 -21.16 -3.29
CA ALA A 763 -2.12 -19.74 -3.30
C ALA A 763 -3.54 -19.50 -3.84
N ILE A 764 -4.00 -20.29 -4.82
CA ILE A 764 -5.39 -20.25 -5.30
C ILE A 764 -6.33 -20.83 -4.23
N GLN A 765 -5.92 -21.89 -3.51
CA GLN A 765 -6.72 -22.46 -2.41
C GLN A 765 -6.90 -21.47 -1.24
N ASN A 766 -5.88 -20.65 -0.98
CA ASN A 766 -5.93 -19.60 0.02
C ASN A 766 -6.73 -18.37 -0.45
N GLN A 767 -7.04 -18.28 -1.75
CA GLN A 767 -7.68 -17.12 -2.37
C GLN A 767 -8.63 -17.58 -3.49
N ASP A 768 -8.38 -17.18 -4.73
CA ASP A 768 -9.20 -17.46 -5.90
C ASP A 768 -8.39 -17.22 -7.19
N PHE A 769 -9.01 -17.37 -8.36
CA PHE A 769 -8.31 -17.29 -9.65
C PHE A 769 -7.81 -15.89 -10.00
N THR A 770 -8.30 -14.81 -9.36
CA THR A 770 -7.93 -13.43 -9.75
C THR A 770 -6.50 -13.05 -9.35
N VAL A 771 -5.82 -13.86 -8.53
CA VAL A 771 -4.40 -13.66 -8.20
C VAL A 771 -3.47 -13.64 -9.42
N ILE A 772 -3.92 -14.13 -10.58
CA ILE A 772 -3.15 -14.05 -11.82
C ILE A 772 -2.91 -12.60 -12.28
N ASP A 773 -3.85 -11.70 -12.05
CA ASP A 773 -3.68 -10.28 -12.41
C ASP A 773 -2.54 -9.66 -11.58
N ASP A 774 -2.53 -9.96 -10.28
CA ASP A 774 -1.44 -9.62 -9.37
C ASP A 774 -0.10 -10.20 -9.83
N TYR A 775 -0.06 -11.48 -10.23
CA TYR A 775 1.18 -12.13 -10.64
C TYR A 775 1.74 -11.54 -11.93
N CYS A 776 0.87 -11.23 -12.90
CA CYS A 776 1.28 -10.67 -14.17
C CYS A 776 1.74 -9.22 -14.02
N THR A 777 0.97 -8.37 -13.34
CA THR A 777 1.37 -6.96 -13.09
C THR A 777 2.62 -6.87 -12.24
N GLY A 778 2.75 -7.72 -11.21
CA GLY A 778 3.93 -7.77 -10.37
C GLY A 778 5.18 -8.22 -11.12
N LEU A 779 5.08 -9.21 -12.01
CA LEU A 779 6.22 -9.68 -12.79
C LEU A 779 6.66 -8.64 -13.82
N ARG A 780 5.71 -7.97 -14.49
CA ARG A 780 6.01 -6.85 -15.39
C ARG A 780 6.76 -5.74 -14.67
N ALA A 781 6.30 -5.34 -13.48
CA ALA A 781 6.96 -4.31 -12.68
C ALA A 781 8.37 -4.72 -12.26
N LEU A 782 8.56 -5.96 -11.79
CA LEU A 782 9.89 -6.47 -11.40
C LEU A 782 10.89 -6.49 -12.57
N LEU A 783 10.44 -6.76 -13.79
CA LEU A 783 11.29 -6.70 -14.98
C LEU A 783 11.54 -5.26 -15.42
N TYR A 784 10.50 -4.41 -15.43
CA TYR A 784 10.61 -3.01 -15.78
C TYR A 784 11.62 -2.27 -14.90
N LEU A 785 11.53 -2.43 -13.58
CA LEU A 785 12.38 -1.71 -12.62
C LEU A 785 13.86 -2.07 -12.77
N LYS A 786 14.21 -3.26 -13.29
CA LYS A 786 15.61 -3.60 -13.62
C LYS A 786 16.23 -2.73 -14.70
N SER A 787 15.41 -2.01 -15.47
CA SER A 787 15.86 -1.08 -16.50
C SER A 787 16.04 0.36 -16.00
N ILE A 788 15.61 0.65 -14.76
CA ILE A 788 15.67 1.97 -14.14
C ILE A 788 16.91 2.06 -13.26
N GLU A 789 17.87 2.91 -13.65
CA GLU A 789 19.17 3.02 -12.96
C GLU A 789 19.04 3.73 -11.61
N GLU A 790 18.14 4.71 -11.52
CA GLU A 790 17.87 5.49 -10.31
C GLU A 790 17.27 4.68 -9.16
N LEU A 791 16.84 3.44 -9.43
CA LEU A 791 16.19 2.54 -8.47
C LEU A 791 17.00 1.24 -8.28
N GLU A 792 18.28 1.21 -8.65
CA GLU A 792 19.12 0.00 -8.57
C GLU A 792 19.33 -0.51 -7.13
N ASP A 793 19.21 0.37 -6.13
CA ASP A 793 19.30 0.06 -4.70
C ASP A 793 17.98 -0.46 -4.09
N TRP A 794 16.91 -0.55 -4.87
CA TRP A 794 15.65 -1.16 -4.47
C TRP A 794 15.73 -2.69 -4.53
N ASN A 795 15.04 -3.36 -3.60
CA ASN A 795 14.87 -4.80 -3.66
C ASN A 795 13.56 -5.15 -4.37
N GLY A 796 13.62 -5.28 -5.70
CA GLY A 796 12.43 -5.52 -6.51
C GLY A 796 11.54 -4.28 -6.51
N GLN A 797 10.36 -4.38 -5.89
CA GLN A 797 9.45 -3.24 -5.74
C GLN A 797 9.59 -2.52 -4.39
N SER A 798 10.38 -3.06 -3.46
CA SER A 798 10.60 -2.48 -2.13
C SER A 798 11.64 -1.35 -2.20
N PRO A 799 11.27 -0.10 -1.85
CA PRO A 799 12.24 0.97 -1.69
C PRO A 799 13.25 0.64 -0.60
N THR A 800 14.45 1.24 -0.69
CA THR A 800 15.43 1.16 0.39
C THR A 800 14.79 1.64 1.69
N THR A 801 14.86 0.81 2.74
CA THR A 801 14.22 1.11 4.01
C THR A 801 14.84 2.35 4.65
N MET A 802 14.10 3.44 4.66
CA MET A 802 14.51 4.67 5.36
C MET A 802 14.39 4.50 6.88
N ARG A 803 15.23 5.22 7.63
CA ARG A 803 15.09 5.33 9.09
C ARG A 803 13.69 5.83 9.43
N HIS A 804 12.93 5.03 10.17
CA HIS A 804 11.55 5.35 10.50
C HIS A 804 11.17 4.95 11.93
N GLN A 805 10.18 5.65 12.49
CA GLN A 805 9.44 5.22 13.67
C GLN A 805 7.96 5.19 13.33
N LYS A 806 7.31 4.04 13.56
CA LYS A 806 5.92 3.79 13.13
C LYS A 806 5.67 4.04 11.63
N GLY A 807 6.70 3.91 10.79
CA GLY A 807 6.62 4.18 9.35
C GLY A 807 6.73 5.64 8.94
N LYS A 808 6.88 6.56 9.90
CA LYS A 808 7.17 7.96 9.62
C LYS A 808 8.68 8.19 9.61
N PRO A 809 9.23 8.94 8.65
CA PRO A 809 10.67 9.22 8.60
C PRO A 809 11.19 9.81 9.91
N VAL A 810 12.33 9.33 10.39
CA VAL A 810 13.04 9.96 11.51
C VAL A 810 13.68 11.25 11.01
N SER A 811 13.49 12.35 11.75
CA SER A 811 14.09 13.64 11.43
C SER A 811 15.62 13.57 11.43
N GLY A 812 16.26 13.98 10.34
CA GLY A 812 17.73 14.04 10.20
C GLY A 812 18.43 15.15 11.01
N ILE A 813 17.88 15.53 12.17
CA ILE A 813 18.39 16.61 13.01
C ILE A 813 19.68 16.12 13.70
N ALA A 814 20.78 16.85 13.52
CA ALA A 814 22.09 16.51 14.11
C ALA A 814 22.05 16.36 15.64
N ASP A 815 21.20 17.16 16.30
CA ASP A 815 21.00 17.11 17.76
C ASP A 815 20.21 15.88 18.25
N LEU A 816 19.67 15.04 17.35
CA LEU A 816 19.03 13.77 17.70
C LEU A 816 19.94 12.56 17.44
N ILE A 817 20.62 12.56 16.30
CA ILE A 817 21.40 11.41 15.83
C ILE A 817 22.56 11.10 16.80
N GLY A 818 22.63 9.86 17.26
CA GLY A 818 23.70 9.38 18.15
C GLY A 818 23.59 9.86 19.61
N LYS A 819 22.47 10.48 20.02
CA LYS A 819 22.25 10.93 21.40
C LYS A 819 21.64 9.86 22.32
N LYS A 820 21.37 8.65 21.82
CA LYS A 820 20.76 7.53 22.57
C LYS A 820 19.44 7.92 23.25
N LEU A 821 18.58 8.61 22.50
CA LEU A 821 17.26 9.04 22.98
C LEU A 821 16.17 8.11 22.41
N PRO A 822 15.76 7.05 23.12
CA PRO A 822 14.68 6.18 22.64
C PRO A 822 13.32 6.88 22.68
N SER A 823 12.35 6.35 21.94
CA SER A 823 11.00 6.90 21.82
C SER A 823 10.08 6.53 23.00
N PHE A 824 10.52 6.78 24.24
CA PHE A 824 9.71 6.62 25.46
C PHE A 824 10.21 7.50 26.62
N GLY A 825 9.34 7.72 27.60
CA GLY A 825 9.68 8.34 28.89
C GLY A 825 10.33 9.72 28.76
N PRO A 826 11.31 10.06 29.64
CA PRO A 826 11.97 11.38 29.60
C PRO A 826 12.76 11.61 28.31
N TYR A 827 13.22 10.54 27.65
CA TYR A 827 13.93 10.63 26.38
C TYR A 827 13.02 11.14 25.26
N LEU A 828 11.76 10.68 25.22
CA LEU A 828 10.78 11.17 24.25
C LEU A 828 10.46 12.65 24.46
N GLU A 829 10.35 13.11 25.72
CA GLU A 829 10.17 14.53 26.04
C GLU A 829 11.34 15.37 25.51
N GLN A 830 12.58 14.89 25.69
CA GLN A 830 13.77 15.54 25.16
C GLN A 830 13.79 15.58 23.62
N ARG A 831 13.43 14.47 22.94
CA ARG A 831 13.31 14.45 21.47
C ARG A 831 12.32 15.49 20.97
N LYS A 832 11.14 15.55 21.59
CA LYS A 832 10.07 16.50 21.24
C LYS A 832 10.52 17.95 21.43
N LYS A 833 11.26 18.24 22.51
CA LYS A 833 11.86 19.55 22.74
C LYS A 833 12.84 19.93 21.63
N ILE A 834 13.76 19.04 21.26
CA ILE A 834 14.75 19.27 20.19
C ILE A 834 14.05 19.51 18.85
N ILE A 835 13.03 18.71 18.51
CA ILE A 835 12.25 18.87 17.28
C ILE A 835 11.56 20.24 17.27
N ALA A 836 10.89 20.63 18.35
CA ALA A 836 10.21 21.92 18.44
C ALA A 836 11.18 23.10 18.29
N GLU A 837 12.35 23.04 18.93
CA GLU A 837 13.40 24.06 18.79
C GLU A 837 13.92 24.13 17.34
N ASN A 838 14.08 22.99 16.67
CA ASN A 838 14.49 22.95 15.27
C ASN A 838 13.43 23.54 14.33
N LYS A 839 12.13 23.28 14.55
CA LYS A 839 11.05 23.88 13.75
C LYS A 839 11.02 25.40 13.87
N MET A 840 11.33 25.94 15.05
CA MET A 840 11.47 27.39 15.24
C MET A 840 12.69 27.95 14.51
N LYS A 841 13.85 27.27 14.57
CA LYS A 841 15.04 27.67 13.78
C LYS A 841 14.74 27.68 12.27
N LEU A 842 14.01 26.69 11.75
CA LEU A 842 13.61 26.65 10.34
C LEU A 842 12.65 27.79 9.97
N LYS A 843 11.77 28.21 10.89
CA LYS A 843 10.90 29.38 10.72
C LYS A 843 11.72 30.65 10.52
N GLU A 844 12.78 30.84 11.31
CA GLU A 844 13.67 32.01 11.25
C GLU A 844 14.57 32.03 10.02
N GLN A 845 14.99 30.85 9.53
CA GLN A 845 15.88 30.72 8.38
C GLN A 845 15.19 31.01 7.03
N GLY A 846 13.86 31.01 6.98
CA GLY A 846 13.12 31.45 5.79
C GLY A 846 13.47 30.68 4.50
N THR A 847 13.79 29.38 4.59
CA THR A 847 14.15 28.60 3.40
C THR A 847 12.91 28.30 2.55
N ALA A 848 12.84 28.93 1.38
CA ALA A 848 11.90 28.58 0.33
C ALA A 848 12.34 27.24 -0.28
N ALA A 849 11.66 26.15 0.10
CA ALA A 849 11.80 24.88 -0.61
C ALA A 849 11.05 24.99 -1.94
N VAL A 850 11.78 24.96 -3.05
CA VAL A 850 11.20 24.82 -4.39
C VAL A 850 10.95 23.34 -4.61
N LEU A 851 9.74 22.96 -5.04
CA LEU A 851 9.51 21.59 -5.50
C LEU A 851 10.36 21.36 -6.74
N PRO A 852 11.23 20.34 -6.77
CA PRO A 852 11.99 20.04 -7.97
C PRO A 852 11.02 19.69 -9.11
N GLU A 853 11.32 20.15 -10.33
CA GLU A 853 10.66 19.63 -11.54
C GLU A 853 10.87 18.12 -11.58
N LYS A 854 9.80 17.35 -11.35
CA LYS A 854 9.87 15.89 -11.42
C LYS A 854 9.90 15.48 -12.88
N LYS A 855 11.03 14.92 -13.32
CA LYS A 855 11.12 14.17 -14.57
C LYS A 855 10.90 12.70 -14.25
N HIS A 856 10.03 12.07 -15.03
CA HIS A 856 9.81 10.62 -14.98
C HIS A 856 11.11 9.86 -15.27
N PHE A 857 11.30 8.73 -14.60
CA PHE A 857 12.42 7.85 -14.92
C PHE A 857 12.14 7.07 -16.21
N ILE A 858 13.16 6.99 -17.06
CA ILE A 858 13.10 6.34 -18.37
C ILE A 858 14.03 5.14 -18.35
N PRO A 859 13.63 3.98 -18.91
CA PRO A 859 14.53 2.84 -19.08
C PRO A 859 15.86 3.23 -19.74
N LYS A 860 16.98 3.02 -19.04
CA LYS A 860 18.34 3.25 -19.57
C LYS A 860 19.00 1.98 -20.11
N LYS A 861 18.35 0.83 -19.92
CA LYS A 861 18.76 -0.49 -20.40
C LYS A 861 17.52 -1.18 -21.00
N PRO A 862 17.69 -2.17 -21.91
CA PRO A 862 16.55 -2.98 -22.36
C PRO A 862 15.85 -3.65 -21.19
N ILE A 863 14.52 -3.64 -21.18
CA ILE A 863 13.73 -4.36 -20.18
C ILE A 863 13.97 -5.87 -20.40
N PRO A 864 14.42 -6.62 -19.37
CA PRO A 864 14.69 -8.05 -19.52
C PRO A 864 13.42 -8.83 -19.86
N ALA A 865 13.51 -9.75 -20.83
CA ALA A 865 12.47 -10.74 -21.06
C ALA A 865 12.63 -11.91 -20.07
N ILE A 866 11.63 -12.80 -19.99
CA ILE A 866 11.69 -13.98 -19.11
C ILE A 866 12.94 -14.84 -19.39
N LYS A 867 13.25 -15.08 -20.66
CA LYS A 867 14.45 -15.85 -21.07
C LYS A 867 15.76 -15.27 -20.52
N ASP A 868 15.83 -13.96 -20.28
CA ASP A 868 17.04 -13.27 -19.86
C ASP A 868 17.28 -13.40 -18.35
N VAL A 869 16.24 -13.76 -17.58
CA VAL A 869 16.32 -13.94 -16.12
C VAL A 869 16.40 -15.40 -15.70
N ILE A 870 16.03 -16.35 -16.56
CA ILE A 870 16.07 -17.78 -16.23
C ILE A 870 17.50 -18.20 -15.82
N GLY A 871 17.62 -18.85 -14.66
CA GLY A 871 18.88 -19.41 -14.17
C GLY A 871 19.91 -18.39 -13.66
N LYS A 872 19.60 -17.09 -13.62
CA LYS A 872 20.57 -16.06 -13.20
C LYS A 872 21.07 -16.20 -11.77
N ALA A 873 20.32 -16.87 -10.88
CA ALA A 873 20.78 -17.11 -9.51
C ALA A 873 21.77 -18.27 -9.38
N LEU A 874 21.87 -19.15 -10.39
CA LEU A 874 22.69 -20.36 -10.31
C LEU A 874 24.18 -20.08 -10.11
N GLN A 875 24.67 -18.94 -10.61
CA GLN A 875 26.06 -18.50 -10.45
C GLN A 875 26.47 -18.27 -8.98
N TYR A 876 25.50 -18.08 -8.08
CA TYR A 876 25.73 -17.83 -6.65
C TYR A 876 25.56 -19.10 -5.80
N ILE A 877 25.24 -20.23 -6.41
CA ILE A 877 24.95 -21.49 -5.72
C ILE A 877 26.11 -22.46 -5.95
N GLY A 878 26.87 -22.73 -4.90
CA GLY A 878 28.07 -23.56 -4.92
C GLY A 878 28.13 -24.59 -3.79
N THR A 879 29.23 -25.31 -3.71
CA THR A 879 29.57 -26.10 -2.51
C THR A 879 29.98 -25.19 -1.36
N TYR A 880 29.96 -25.69 -0.13
CA TYR A 880 30.43 -24.92 1.04
C TYR A 880 31.90 -24.49 0.91
N GLY A 881 32.74 -25.27 0.23
CA GLY A 881 34.16 -24.96 0.02
C GLY A 881 34.41 -23.78 -0.92
N GLU A 882 33.41 -23.38 -1.71
CA GLU A 882 33.47 -22.20 -2.60
C GLU A 882 33.14 -20.90 -1.85
N LEU A 883 32.63 -20.99 -0.61
CA LEU A 883 32.27 -19.81 0.19
C LEU A 883 33.51 -19.24 0.89
N CYS A 884 33.72 -17.93 0.76
CA CYS A 884 34.84 -17.25 1.39
C CYS A 884 34.66 -17.24 2.92
N ASN A 885 35.59 -17.86 3.64
CA ASN A 885 35.60 -17.85 5.11
C ASN A 885 36.45 -16.71 5.71
N THR A 886 37.04 -15.86 4.86
CA THR A 886 37.86 -14.71 5.29
C THR A 886 37.09 -13.38 5.22
N GLU A 887 36.12 -13.27 4.31
CA GLU A 887 35.23 -12.11 4.16
C GLU A 887 34.05 -12.20 5.14
N GLN A 888 34.36 -12.11 6.43
CA GLN A 888 33.38 -12.18 7.51
C GLN A 888 32.59 -10.87 7.66
N VAL A 889 31.41 -10.97 8.28
CA VAL A 889 30.53 -9.83 8.56
C VAL A 889 30.28 -9.68 10.06
N VAL A 890 29.78 -8.52 10.47
CA VAL A 890 29.24 -8.28 11.82
C VAL A 890 27.90 -7.56 11.72
N ALA A 891 27.06 -7.73 12.75
CA ALA A 891 25.79 -7.04 12.81
C ALA A 891 25.97 -5.57 13.20
N LEU A 892 25.23 -4.67 12.56
CA LEU A 892 25.14 -3.25 12.89
C LEU A 892 23.68 -2.91 13.14
N ILE A 893 23.37 -2.29 14.28
CA ILE A 893 22.00 -1.91 14.66
C ILE A 893 21.83 -0.40 14.46
N ASP A 894 20.76 -0.01 13.78
CA ASP A 894 20.33 1.37 13.71
C ASP A 894 19.46 1.71 14.94
N GLU A 895 20.01 2.52 15.85
CA GLU A 895 19.34 2.92 17.09
C GLU A 895 18.03 3.68 16.85
N GLU A 896 17.93 4.45 15.76
CA GLU A 896 16.77 5.28 15.45
C GLU A 896 15.58 4.45 14.94
N MET A 897 15.84 3.26 14.41
CA MET A 897 14.80 2.29 14.00
C MET A 897 14.43 1.31 15.11
N CYS A 898 15.27 1.20 16.14
CA CYS A 898 15.07 0.26 17.23
C CYS A 898 13.76 0.55 18.00
N ILE A 899 13.06 -0.52 18.38
CA ILE A 899 11.87 -0.46 19.25
C ILE A 899 12.13 -1.03 20.65
N ASN A 900 13.39 -1.24 21.01
CA ASN A 900 13.85 -1.55 22.36
C ASN A 900 13.33 -2.90 22.92
N CYS A 901 13.06 -3.89 22.05
CA CYS A 901 12.47 -5.17 22.46
C CYS A 901 13.47 -6.18 23.06
N GLY A 902 14.78 -5.96 22.90
CA GLY A 902 15.81 -6.88 23.39
C GLY A 902 15.88 -8.25 22.71
N LYS A 903 15.11 -8.52 21.64
CA LYS A 903 15.14 -9.85 20.97
C LYS A 903 16.50 -10.20 20.39
N CYS A 904 17.20 -9.24 19.78
CA CYS A 904 18.57 -9.44 19.30
C CYS A 904 19.51 -9.86 20.45
N TYR A 905 19.41 -9.18 21.59
CA TYR A 905 20.15 -9.49 22.82
C TYR A 905 19.85 -10.90 23.32
N MET A 906 18.57 -11.24 23.54
CA MET A 906 18.15 -12.58 24.02
C MET A 906 18.64 -13.70 23.10
N THR A 907 18.48 -13.54 21.78
CA THR A 907 18.91 -14.56 20.81
C THR A 907 20.43 -14.69 20.75
N CYS A 908 21.18 -13.59 20.86
CA CYS A 908 22.64 -13.67 20.91
C CYS A 908 23.13 -14.34 22.21
N ASN A 909 22.38 -14.23 23.30
CA ASN A 909 22.76 -14.80 24.59
C ASN A 909 22.49 -16.31 24.63
N ASP A 910 21.26 -16.73 24.34
CA ASP A 910 20.83 -18.12 24.55
C ASP A 910 21.00 -18.98 23.30
N SER A 911 21.41 -18.39 22.18
CA SER A 911 21.60 -19.09 20.90
C SER A 911 22.80 -18.58 20.10
N GLY A 912 23.68 -17.79 20.73
CA GLY A 912 24.79 -17.13 20.05
C GLY A 912 26.05 -17.03 20.90
N TYR A 913 26.62 -15.83 20.93
CA TYR A 913 27.99 -15.55 21.39
C TYR A 913 28.07 -14.47 22.48
N GLN A 914 26.94 -14.12 23.11
CA GLN A 914 26.87 -13.10 24.17
C GLN A 914 27.57 -11.79 23.75
N ALA A 915 27.30 -11.36 22.50
CA ALA A 915 28.06 -10.29 21.84
C ALA A 915 27.27 -8.98 21.73
N ILE A 916 26.12 -8.86 22.39
CA ILE A 916 25.27 -7.67 22.35
C ILE A 916 25.12 -7.16 23.78
N GLN A 917 25.46 -5.90 24.01
CA GLN A 917 25.12 -5.20 25.25
C GLN A 917 23.69 -4.65 25.14
N PHE A 918 22.95 -4.66 26.23
CA PHE A 918 21.60 -4.09 26.29
C PHE A 918 21.52 -3.12 27.46
N ASP A 919 21.33 -1.84 27.16
CA ASP A 919 21.37 -0.79 28.16
C ASP A 919 20.14 -0.83 29.07
N ALA A 920 20.35 -0.80 30.40
CA ALA A 920 19.28 -0.96 31.39
C ALA A 920 18.31 0.22 31.47
N GLU A 921 18.70 1.40 30.99
CA GLU A 921 17.92 2.62 31.10
C GLU A 921 17.20 2.98 29.79
N THR A 922 17.92 2.91 28.68
CA THR A 922 17.43 3.25 27.34
C THR A 922 16.88 2.04 26.60
N HIS A 923 17.20 0.82 27.04
CA HIS A 923 16.90 -0.43 26.32
C HIS A 923 17.37 -0.37 24.86
N LEU A 924 18.49 0.30 24.59
CA LEU A 924 19.16 0.27 23.29
C LEU A 924 20.20 -0.86 23.26
N PRO A 925 20.19 -1.72 22.22
CA PRO A 925 21.20 -2.75 22.05
C PRO A 925 22.44 -2.20 21.32
N THR A 926 23.63 -2.68 21.69
CA THR A 926 24.89 -2.37 21.01
C THR A 926 25.67 -3.65 20.73
N VAL A 927 26.03 -3.88 19.47
CA VAL A 927 26.85 -5.03 19.06
C VAL A 927 28.31 -4.76 19.40
N THR A 928 28.97 -5.75 19.99
CA THR A 928 30.39 -5.69 20.38
C THR A 928 31.28 -6.41 19.36
N ASP A 929 32.60 -6.21 19.44
CA ASP A 929 33.60 -6.88 18.59
C ASP A 929 33.63 -8.41 18.74
N SER A 930 32.97 -8.94 19.78
CA SER A 930 32.72 -10.37 19.96
C SER A 930 31.77 -10.98 18.93
N CYS A 931 31.09 -10.16 18.12
CA CYS A 931 30.18 -10.61 17.09
C CYS A 931 30.90 -11.51 16.07
N THR A 932 30.26 -12.62 15.70
CA THR A 932 30.78 -13.59 14.74
C THR A 932 30.08 -13.53 13.39
N GLY A 933 29.13 -12.62 13.20
CA GLY A 933 28.40 -12.52 11.94
C GLY A 933 27.36 -13.62 11.70
N CYS A 934 26.91 -14.35 12.74
CA CYS A 934 25.97 -15.48 12.56
C CYS A 934 24.56 -15.09 12.09
N THR A 935 24.25 -13.79 12.00
CA THR A 935 23.00 -13.23 11.47
C THR A 935 21.72 -13.50 12.28
N LEU A 936 21.74 -14.36 13.32
CA LEU A 936 20.54 -14.69 14.10
C LEU A 936 19.81 -13.47 14.68
N CYS A 937 20.55 -12.46 15.13
CA CYS A 937 19.96 -11.23 15.68
C CYS A 937 19.14 -10.44 14.65
N LEU A 938 19.60 -10.37 13.40
CA LEU A 938 18.88 -9.78 12.27
C LEU A 938 17.62 -10.59 11.98
N SER A 939 17.74 -11.91 11.89
CA SER A 939 16.62 -12.82 11.56
C SER A 939 15.44 -12.77 12.53
N VAL A 940 15.66 -12.37 13.79
CA VAL A 940 14.61 -12.25 14.81
C VAL A 940 14.15 -10.81 15.07
N CYS A 941 14.80 -9.83 14.43
CA CYS A 941 14.47 -8.42 14.62
C CYS A 941 13.06 -8.16 14.07
N PRO A 942 12.15 -7.54 14.84
CA PRO A 942 10.79 -7.27 14.36
C PRO A 942 10.72 -6.09 13.39
N ILE A 943 11.80 -5.32 13.20
CA ILE A 943 11.86 -4.15 12.33
C ILE A 943 12.77 -4.48 11.14
N ILE A 944 12.20 -4.46 9.94
CA ILE A 944 12.93 -4.68 8.68
C ILE A 944 14.08 -3.68 8.60
N ASP A 945 15.28 -4.17 8.27
CA ASP A 945 16.53 -3.43 8.09
C ASP A 945 17.02 -2.57 9.27
N CYS A 946 16.41 -2.71 10.46
CA CYS A 946 16.96 -2.11 11.68
C CYS A 946 18.33 -2.72 12.07
N ILE A 947 18.58 -3.96 11.64
CA ILE A 947 19.89 -4.61 11.77
C ILE A 947 20.38 -4.96 10.37
N LEU A 948 21.61 -4.55 10.05
CA LEU A 948 22.30 -4.88 8.80
C LEU A 948 23.54 -5.73 9.09
N MET A 949 23.96 -6.53 8.12
CA MET A 949 25.24 -7.23 8.16
C MET A 949 26.26 -6.41 7.35
N VAL A 950 27.34 -5.97 8.00
CA VAL A 950 28.38 -5.15 7.38
C VAL A 950 29.71 -5.90 7.37
N PRO A 951 30.61 -5.63 6.40
CA PRO A 951 31.94 -6.24 6.39
C PRO A 951 32.68 -6.03 7.71
N ARG A 952 33.31 -7.09 8.23
CA ARG A 952 34.10 -7.01 9.45
C ARG A 952 35.39 -6.25 9.17
N THR A 953 35.65 -5.20 9.94
CA THR A 953 36.86 -4.38 9.81
C THR A 953 38.02 -4.86 10.69
N THR A 954 37.75 -5.75 11.65
CA THR A 954 38.76 -6.36 12.53
C THR A 954 39.06 -7.79 12.10
N PRO A 955 40.28 -8.32 12.33
CA PRO A 955 40.58 -9.71 12.05
C PRO A 955 39.57 -10.66 12.69
N TYR A 956 39.12 -11.67 11.95
CA TYR A 956 38.28 -12.72 12.49
C TYR A 956 39.12 -13.88 12.99
N GLU A 957 38.99 -14.20 14.27
CA GLU A 957 39.59 -15.37 14.88
C GLU A 957 38.48 -16.28 15.43
N PRO A 958 38.31 -17.50 14.89
CA PRO A 958 37.33 -18.44 15.40
C PRO A 958 37.60 -18.79 16.86
N ARG A 959 36.59 -18.67 17.72
CA ARG A 959 36.69 -19.04 19.14
C ARG A 959 36.83 -20.55 19.30
N ARG A 960 38.03 -21.01 19.62
CA ARG A 960 38.33 -22.45 19.80
C ARG A 960 38.03 -23.00 21.20
N GLY A 961 37.77 -22.12 22.17
CA GLY A 961 37.51 -22.48 23.58
C GLY A 961 38.78 -22.88 24.34
N LEU A 962 39.60 -23.76 23.77
CA LEU A 962 40.94 -24.13 24.24
C LEU A 962 42.00 -23.79 23.18
N PRO A 963 43.26 -23.54 23.58
CA PRO A 963 44.36 -23.47 22.64
C PRO A 963 44.45 -24.75 21.81
N LEU A 964 44.61 -24.61 20.50
CA LEU A 964 44.96 -25.75 19.65
C LEU A 964 46.34 -26.24 20.09
N ALA A 965 46.46 -27.52 20.43
CA ALA A 965 47.76 -28.11 20.74
C ALA A 965 48.66 -28.02 19.48
N LEU A 966 49.80 -27.34 19.59
CA LEU A 966 50.83 -27.38 18.57
C LEU A 966 51.46 -28.77 18.53
N SER A 967 50.99 -29.64 17.63
CA SER A 967 51.82 -30.61 16.88
C SER A 967 50.95 -31.36 15.86
N PRO A 968 51.45 -31.48 14.62
CA PRO A 968 52.45 -32.52 14.37
C PRO A 968 53.83 -31.94 14.02
N LEU A 969 54.88 -32.53 14.58
CA LEU A 969 56.18 -32.60 13.93
C LEU A 969 56.01 -33.25 12.55
N CYS A 970 56.58 -32.61 11.53
CA CYS A 970 56.91 -33.07 10.16
C CYS A 970 55.86 -33.87 9.38
#